data_AF-A0A1M5UUX5-F1
#
_entry.id   AF-A0A1M5UUX5-F1
#
_cell.length_a   1.000
_cell.length_b   1.000
_cell.length_c   1.000
_cell.angle_alpha   90.00
_cell.angle_beta   90.00
_cell.angle_gamma   90.00
#
_symmetry.space_group_name_H-M   'P 1'
#
loop_
_entity.id
_entity.type
_entity.pdbx_description
1 polymer ?
#
loop_
_entity_poly.entity_id
_entity_poly.type
_entity_poly.pdbx_seq_one_letter_code
_entity_poly.pdbx_strand_id
1 'polypeptide(L)'
;MCRGFRFILAVSALFASNIFAQVEFPLGSKVINVTKDPYHAKADGKTDDTEAIQKALNDHPDGDYIIYLPHGIYKITDQLVWPTTEKAENSSRRTILQGQSIGGTILQLADSTYGFDNPDFPKAAINTGMGPEPRIRNAIRDMTIRTGKGNPGAIGIQFNASNQGAINNVKIYSGDSTGVYGIDLGFSEGVGPLLLKNVEIRGFQVGVYAKGEQGTVTMEHVTLGGQTKYGLENEDMNLAIRALRFKGYVPAVYNHGPYAIMSLVDGTLEFDNEQKKGKPTTAIKNESELFARSMKVSRFKTMLTSKKKGVMDALSNSEIIEFTTQESRQLCHSPKQTMRVAVAETPNYAEQKADNWITIAGDYGGRSNTGSDDSKAIQEAIDDGAETLYFPPGGRWTINRDIYIRNRIRRIIGIEGRIDGKGKFIVENGAFNELTIERFSEFGSGIIQKSTRSILIKNTMLRSLETDEHGRGDFFLEDVAVGTIQLNHNQKLWGRQVTMMGDTKGPKITNNGGTIWILGLTAKKGNTILQNFNKGSAELIGVQVVDSDKAKDRPMFINDNAGLSIVGLRETLTRGNPFHKVIEESRQGSAIKSLLGTELSRTESGGALLPVFVGYAPKQGSNEKPIAKIPDELLIVQPNRIRVTGTIIDDGRGDGLCEVPVHWKKGAGPGKIIFSDSSAYETDISFTASGRYNVIFSGDDGYQIGYDTAKVYVFDKRYTTLDNDGDNIPSGRGAATWISEFDNYSPHNTDPELRVSNTAGSVGKIYLKFDLSALPGPLFDAALKLEFDPATVDSIKKPMQLNIFGLKETGKDMKFGDQKLGVDWPDYELTWENAPANLPQPGGQFNIRKNSGGGVDTKYADFLGIITLNPKAPLGAFLRTPTLTEFFKRKHPSNLYTLILTAVDTNEVVLPSHNAGKNFAPSLMVGYFDNTKSVGGDAMDGGYTLTKVVVDIYTLECSFDLTVGYPQFVQIEILNEFGKRMLTVAARELDGEKKTTIKFKAKAFPTGKYVLKVVGEAFSAEQKFYILN
;
A
#
# COMPACT_ATOMS: atom_id res chain seq x y z
N MET A 1 -6.18 -23.57 -29.76
CA MET A 1 -6.69 -23.23 -31.12
C MET A 1 -6.62 -21.73 -31.30
N CYS A 2 -5.87 -21.30 -32.31
CA CYS A 2 -5.59 -19.90 -32.62
C CYS A 2 -6.82 -19.16 -33.15
N ARG A 3 -7.12 -17.97 -32.62
CA ARG A 3 -7.80 -16.90 -33.37
C ARG A 3 -7.17 -15.57 -33.00
N GLY A 4 -6.31 -15.09 -33.90
CA GLY A 4 -5.72 -13.76 -33.84
C GLY A 4 -6.73 -12.70 -34.25
N PHE A 5 -6.87 -11.66 -33.42
CA PHE A 5 -7.44 -10.38 -33.83
C PHE A 5 -6.29 -9.44 -34.20
N ARG A 6 -6.10 -9.24 -35.50
CA ARG A 6 -5.22 -8.21 -36.06
C ARG A 6 -5.91 -6.86 -35.85
N PHE A 7 -5.34 -6.00 -35.00
CA PHE A 7 -5.62 -4.57 -35.03
C PHE A 7 -4.96 -3.97 -36.28
N ILE A 8 -5.76 -3.52 -37.23
CA ILE A 8 -5.31 -2.75 -38.39
C ILE A 8 -5.00 -1.34 -37.89
N LEU A 9 -3.72 -0.96 -37.96
CA LEU A 9 -3.24 0.41 -37.81
C LEU A 9 -3.70 1.21 -39.03
N ALA A 10 -4.79 1.97 -38.91
CA ALA A 10 -5.16 2.97 -39.91
C ALA A 10 -4.43 4.28 -39.59
N VAL A 11 -3.24 4.46 -40.18
CA VAL A 11 -2.59 5.77 -40.26
C VAL A 11 -3.23 6.51 -41.43
N SER A 12 -4.33 7.19 -41.17
CA SER A 12 -4.93 8.15 -42.11
C SER A 12 -4.34 9.52 -41.81
N ALA A 13 -3.33 9.92 -42.57
CA ALA A 13 -2.87 11.30 -42.62
C ALA A 13 -3.91 12.18 -43.32
N LEU A 14 -4.92 12.63 -42.58
CA LEU A 14 -5.80 13.72 -42.98
C LEU A 14 -5.05 15.03 -42.70
N PHE A 15 -4.42 15.61 -43.73
CA PHE A 15 -4.14 17.04 -43.75
C PHE A 15 -5.48 17.77 -43.92
N ALA A 16 -6.24 17.88 -42.83
CA ALA A 16 -7.26 18.91 -42.73
C ALA A 16 -6.51 20.25 -42.60
N SER A 17 -6.75 21.16 -43.54
CA SER A 17 -6.45 22.57 -43.35
C SER A 17 -7.21 23.01 -42.08
N ASN A 18 -6.52 23.07 -40.95
CA ASN A 18 -7.07 23.61 -39.72
C ASN A 18 -7.33 25.10 -39.94
N ILE A 19 -8.57 25.44 -40.27
CA ILE A 19 -9.09 26.78 -39.99
C ILE A 19 -9.02 26.88 -38.47
N PHE A 20 -8.07 27.67 -37.94
CA PHE A 20 -7.98 27.89 -36.50
C PHE A 20 -9.31 28.50 -36.04
N ALA A 21 -9.93 27.91 -35.01
CA ALA A 21 -11.14 28.45 -34.41
C ALA A 21 -10.87 29.89 -33.95
N GLN A 22 -11.65 30.84 -34.46
CA GLN A 22 -11.55 32.25 -34.12
C GLN A 22 -12.57 32.57 -33.02
N VAL A 23 -12.13 33.30 -32.00
CA VAL A 23 -12.99 33.81 -30.94
C VAL A 23 -13.47 35.20 -31.34
N GLU A 24 -14.77 35.33 -31.54
CA GLU A 24 -15.45 36.58 -31.84
C GLU A 24 -16.49 36.88 -30.76
N PHE A 25 -16.79 38.17 -30.59
CA PHE A 25 -17.76 38.63 -29.60
C PHE A 25 -18.83 39.51 -30.27
N PRO A 26 -20.09 39.48 -29.79
CA PRO A 26 -21.15 40.29 -30.34
C PRO A 26 -20.87 41.79 -30.23
N LEU A 27 -21.48 42.59 -31.10
CA LEU A 27 -21.52 44.04 -30.93
C LEU A 27 -22.18 44.38 -29.58
N GLY A 28 -21.56 45.23 -28.76
CA GLY A 28 -22.05 45.54 -27.41
C GLY A 28 -21.57 44.58 -26.31
N SER A 29 -20.69 43.63 -26.63
CA SER A 29 -20.02 42.74 -25.65
C SER A 29 -19.08 43.44 -24.66
N LYS A 30 -18.71 44.70 -24.90
CA LYS A 30 -17.82 45.53 -24.05
C LYS A 30 -16.45 44.89 -23.74
N VAL A 31 -15.96 43.99 -24.60
CA VAL A 31 -14.57 43.53 -24.54
C VAL A 31 -13.61 44.67 -24.86
N ILE A 32 -12.45 44.67 -24.23
CA ILE A 32 -11.46 45.75 -24.38
C ILE A 32 -10.55 45.43 -25.55
N ASN A 33 -10.87 45.95 -26.73
CA ASN A 33 -10.07 45.74 -27.92
C ASN A 33 -8.89 46.73 -27.96
N VAL A 34 -7.67 46.21 -27.82
CA VAL A 34 -6.46 47.05 -27.73
C VAL A 34 -6.15 47.83 -29.01
N THR A 35 -6.73 47.47 -30.15
CA THR A 35 -6.53 48.19 -31.43
C THR A 35 -7.51 49.35 -31.63
N LYS A 36 -8.46 49.52 -30.71
CA LYS A 36 -9.45 50.60 -30.71
C LYS A 36 -9.09 51.66 -29.68
N ASP A 37 -9.82 52.78 -29.74
CA ASP A 37 -9.71 53.85 -28.75
C ASP A 37 -9.99 53.31 -27.34
N PRO A 38 -9.22 53.72 -26.30
CA PRO A 38 -8.12 54.70 -26.31
C PRO A 38 -6.71 54.13 -26.55
N TYR A 39 -6.56 52.84 -26.87
CA TYR A 39 -5.26 52.13 -26.82
C TYR A 39 -4.50 52.15 -28.15
N HIS A 40 -5.21 52.03 -29.28
CA HIS A 40 -4.66 52.17 -30.64
C HIS A 40 -3.42 51.31 -30.96
N ALA A 41 -3.27 50.14 -30.33
CA ALA A 41 -2.22 49.17 -30.65
C ALA A 41 -2.26 48.80 -32.14
N LYS A 42 -1.08 48.71 -32.79
CA LYS A 42 -0.97 48.57 -34.24
C LYS A 42 -1.00 47.13 -34.71
N ALA A 43 -0.46 46.20 -33.93
CA ALA A 43 -0.42 44.78 -34.27
C ALA A 43 0.27 44.46 -35.62
N ASP A 44 1.22 45.30 -36.04
CA ASP A 44 1.89 45.23 -37.35
C ASP A 44 3.26 44.51 -37.32
N GLY A 45 3.68 44.05 -36.14
CA GLY A 45 4.97 43.39 -35.86
C GLY A 45 6.18 44.33 -35.87
N LYS A 46 5.96 45.64 -36.02
CA LYS A 46 7.02 46.66 -36.16
C LYS A 46 6.94 47.71 -35.07
N THR A 47 5.75 48.28 -34.88
CA THR A 47 5.43 49.26 -33.86
C THR A 47 5.45 48.57 -32.50
N ASP A 48 6.05 49.23 -31.52
CA ASP A 48 6.04 48.75 -30.15
C ASP A 48 4.66 48.97 -29.52
N ASP A 49 3.95 47.88 -29.25
CA ASP A 49 2.61 47.87 -28.68
C ASP A 49 2.63 47.68 -27.14
N THR A 50 3.81 47.67 -26.51
CA THR A 50 3.96 47.41 -25.06
C THR A 50 3.12 48.37 -24.23
N GLU A 51 3.27 49.68 -24.43
CA GLU A 51 2.56 50.70 -23.66
C GLU A 51 1.05 50.64 -23.90
N ALA A 52 0.62 50.43 -25.14
CA ALA A 52 -0.80 50.34 -25.50
C ALA A 52 -1.49 49.17 -24.79
N ILE A 53 -0.87 47.99 -24.79
CA ILE A 53 -1.41 46.79 -24.13
C ILE A 53 -1.33 46.94 -22.61
N GLN A 54 -0.21 47.45 -22.08
CA GLN A 54 -0.05 47.67 -20.64
C GLN A 54 -1.06 48.69 -20.12
N LYS A 55 -1.36 49.74 -20.89
CA LYS A 55 -2.41 50.70 -20.55
C LYS A 55 -3.77 50.03 -20.49
N ALA A 56 -4.11 49.15 -21.44
CA ALA A 56 -5.35 48.39 -21.40
C ALA A 56 -5.46 47.50 -20.15
N LEU A 57 -4.36 46.88 -19.72
CA LEU A 57 -4.31 46.14 -18.46
C LEU A 57 -4.53 47.08 -17.27
N ASN A 58 -3.80 48.18 -17.20
CA ASN A 58 -3.81 49.13 -16.08
C ASN A 58 -5.14 49.88 -15.90
N ASP A 59 -5.89 50.10 -16.99
CA ASP A 59 -7.20 50.76 -16.93
C ASP A 59 -8.30 49.82 -16.38
N HIS A 60 -8.05 48.50 -16.31
CA HIS A 60 -9.04 47.49 -15.93
C HIS A 60 -8.57 46.52 -14.82
N PRO A 61 -8.05 47.01 -13.68
CA PRO A 61 -7.61 46.14 -12.60
C PRO A 61 -8.79 45.51 -11.83
N ASP A 62 -8.65 44.25 -11.43
CA ASP A 62 -9.65 43.49 -10.64
C ASP A 62 -11.08 43.53 -11.24
N GLY A 63 -11.18 43.70 -12.56
CA GLY A 63 -12.43 44.11 -13.19
C GLY A 63 -13.23 43.00 -13.87
N ASP A 64 -12.68 41.78 -14.00
CA ASP A 64 -13.23 40.72 -14.85
C ASP A 64 -13.48 41.23 -16.29
N TYR A 65 -12.53 41.98 -16.86
CA TYR A 65 -12.56 42.40 -18.27
C TYR A 65 -11.66 41.49 -19.11
N ILE A 66 -12.12 41.23 -20.33
CA ILE A 66 -11.30 40.59 -21.37
C ILE A 66 -10.52 41.67 -22.09
N ILE A 67 -9.19 41.67 -21.93
CA ILE A 67 -8.27 42.41 -22.77
C ILE A 67 -8.06 41.59 -24.04
N TYR A 68 -8.67 42.06 -25.13
CA TYR A 68 -8.79 41.33 -26.39
C TYR A 68 -7.79 41.82 -27.42
N LEU A 69 -7.01 40.87 -27.96
CA LEU A 69 -6.03 41.09 -29.02
C LEU A 69 -6.52 40.44 -30.32
N PRO A 70 -7.07 41.24 -31.26
CA PRO A 70 -7.37 40.77 -32.61
C PRO A 70 -6.18 40.11 -33.32
N HIS A 71 -6.42 39.53 -34.50
CA HIS A 71 -5.33 39.04 -35.32
C HIS A 71 -4.30 40.12 -35.63
N GLY A 72 -3.03 39.76 -35.48
CA GLY A 72 -1.90 40.65 -35.69
C GLY A 72 -0.67 40.18 -34.91
N ILE A 73 0.45 40.86 -35.15
CA ILE A 73 1.71 40.64 -34.46
C ILE A 73 1.95 41.86 -33.56
N TYR A 74 1.83 41.67 -32.26
CA TYR A 74 2.04 42.70 -31.25
C TYR A 74 3.49 42.62 -30.81
N LYS A 75 4.33 43.54 -31.31
CA LYS A 75 5.72 43.62 -30.87
C LYS A 75 5.75 44.27 -29.48
N ILE A 76 6.47 43.65 -28.55
CA ILE A 76 6.76 44.23 -27.24
C ILE A 76 8.26 44.35 -27.03
N THR A 77 8.69 45.36 -26.28
CA THR A 77 10.10 45.56 -25.88
C THR A 77 10.26 45.60 -24.36
N ASP A 78 9.17 45.40 -23.60
CA ASP A 78 9.22 45.21 -22.16
C ASP A 78 8.17 44.19 -21.70
N GLN A 79 8.25 43.80 -20.43
CA GLN A 79 7.32 42.91 -19.76
C GLN A 79 5.92 43.52 -19.64
N LEU A 80 4.89 42.72 -19.90
CA LEU A 80 3.52 43.02 -19.53
C LEU A 80 3.23 42.51 -18.11
N VAL A 81 2.70 43.38 -17.25
CA VAL A 81 2.45 43.10 -15.83
C VAL A 81 0.96 43.24 -15.51
N TRP A 82 0.41 42.27 -14.77
CA TRP A 82 -0.97 42.36 -14.33
C TRP A 82 -1.13 43.50 -13.32
N PRO A 83 -2.21 44.29 -13.45
CA PRO A 83 -2.28 45.60 -12.81
C PRO A 83 -2.45 45.48 -11.29
N THR A 84 -1.92 46.46 -10.55
CA THR A 84 -2.09 46.58 -9.10
C THR A 84 -3.26 47.50 -8.78
N THR A 85 -3.82 47.35 -7.58
CA THR A 85 -4.82 48.26 -7.02
C THR A 85 -4.31 48.87 -5.71
N GLU A 86 -5.03 49.84 -5.14
CA GLU A 86 -4.75 50.38 -3.80
C GLU A 86 -4.71 49.31 -2.71
N LYS A 87 -5.48 48.22 -2.90
CA LYS A 87 -5.58 47.10 -1.97
C LYS A 87 -4.77 45.92 -2.48
N ALA A 88 -3.73 45.54 -1.75
CA ALA A 88 -2.82 44.47 -2.16
C ALA A 88 -3.53 43.13 -2.44
N GLU A 89 -4.60 42.82 -1.71
CA GLU A 89 -5.43 41.63 -1.87
C GLU A 89 -6.26 41.62 -3.17
N ASN A 90 -6.45 42.79 -3.80
CA ASN A 90 -7.16 42.97 -5.07
C ASN A 90 -6.20 43.15 -6.26
N SER A 91 -4.89 43.23 -6.01
CA SER A 91 -3.89 43.37 -7.08
C SER A 91 -3.70 42.09 -7.89
N SER A 92 -3.40 42.24 -9.17
CA SER A 92 -3.00 41.20 -10.12
C SER A 92 -3.93 39.99 -10.16
N ARG A 93 -5.23 40.22 -10.06
CA ARG A 93 -6.26 39.19 -10.14
C ARG A 93 -7.39 39.63 -11.08
N ARG A 94 -8.21 38.67 -11.51
CA ARG A 94 -9.38 38.87 -12.39
C ARG A 94 -9.02 39.59 -13.69
N THR A 95 -7.84 39.29 -14.21
CA THR A 95 -7.33 39.88 -15.46
C THR A 95 -7.20 38.78 -16.50
N ILE A 96 -7.91 38.97 -17.62
CA ILE A 96 -8.01 38.01 -18.71
C ILE A 96 -7.38 38.62 -19.97
N LEU A 97 -6.37 37.95 -20.51
CA LEU A 97 -5.77 38.27 -21.81
C LEU A 97 -6.22 37.23 -22.83
N GLN A 98 -6.89 37.64 -23.90
CA GLN A 98 -7.42 36.72 -24.91
C GLN A 98 -7.07 37.18 -26.33
N GLY A 99 -6.40 36.30 -27.08
CA GLY A 99 -6.25 36.48 -28.52
C GLY A 99 -7.51 36.07 -29.29
N GLN A 100 -7.60 36.53 -30.53
CA GLN A 100 -8.66 36.09 -31.45
C GLN A 100 -8.44 34.64 -31.90
N SER A 101 -7.19 34.21 -32.09
CA SER A 101 -6.88 32.80 -32.33
C SER A 101 -5.42 32.49 -32.03
N ILE A 102 -5.15 31.23 -31.71
CA ILE A 102 -3.80 30.75 -31.39
C ILE A 102 -2.79 31.00 -32.51
N GLY A 103 -3.21 30.94 -33.78
CA GLY A 103 -2.34 31.11 -34.94
C GLY A 103 -2.29 32.53 -35.49
N GLY A 104 -3.34 33.33 -35.27
CA GLY A 104 -3.48 34.67 -35.83
C GLY A 104 -3.10 35.80 -34.88
N THR A 105 -3.09 35.57 -33.56
CA THR A 105 -2.67 36.57 -32.56
C THR A 105 -1.32 36.18 -31.99
N ILE A 106 -0.29 37.00 -32.24
CA ILE A 106 1.09 36.73 -31.84
C ILE A 106 1.62 37.89 -30.99
N LEU A 107 1.97 37.64 -29.73
CA LEU A 107 2.74 38.54 -28.89
C LEU A 107 4.24 38.23 -29.07
N GLN A 108 5.03 39.19 -29.54
CA GLN A 108 6.42 38.99 -29.94
C GLN A 108 7.34 39.94 -29.16
N LEU A 109 8.12 39.40 -28.23
CA LEU A 109 9.26 40.13 -27.66
C LEU A 109 10.30 40.38 -28.75
N ALA A 110 10.80 41.62 -28.82
CA ALA A 110 11.84 41.99 -29.78
C ALA A 110 13.14 41.21 -29.55
N ASP A 111 13.93 41.04 -30.60
CA ASP A 111 15.25 40.40 -30.48
C ASP A 111 16.21 41.29 -29.67
N SER A 112 17.10 40.67 -28.90
CA SER A 112 18.13 41.35 -28.09
C SER A 112 17.56 42.51 -27.23
N THR A 113 16.44 42.25 -26.57
CA THR A 113 15.73 43.23 -25.75
C THR A 113 16.44 43.43 -24.42
N TYR A 114 16.71 44.70 -24.09
CA TYR A 114 17.33 45.09 -22.82
C TYR A 114 16.55 44.56 -21.61
N GLY A 115 17.25 43.96 -20.64
CA GLY A 115 16.64 43.38 -19.43
C GLY A 115 16.16 41.93 -19.59
N PHE A 116 16.27 41.36 -20.79
CA PHE A 116 16.03 39.94 -21.08
C PHE A 116 17.32 39.21 -21.50
N ASP A 117 18.48 39.85 -21.33
CA ASP A 117 19.80 39.38 -21.73
C ASP A 117 20.56 38.65 -20.61
N ASN A 118 20.07 38.70 -19.37
CA ASN A 118 20.74 38.08 -18.22
C ASN A 118 19.96 36.85 -17.68
N PRO A 119 20.47 35.61 -17.85
CA PRO A 119 19.82 34.40 -17.34
C PRO A 119 19.83 34.27 -15.81
N ASP A 120 20.71 34.97 -15.10
CA ASP A 120 20.76 34.95 -13.63
C ASP A 120 19.66 35.83 -13.00
N PHE A 121 19.11 36.77 -13.77
CA PHE A 121 17.99 37.64 -13.37
C PHE A 121 16.90 37.59 -14.44
N PRO A 122 16.24 36.43 -14.59
CA PRO A 122 15.33 36.22 -15.71
C PRO A 122 14.08 37.08 -15.58
N LYS A 123 13.55 37.51 -16.73
CA LYS A 123 12.38 38.39 -16.85
C LYS A 123 11.34 37.77 -17.78
N ALA A 124 10.07 37.76 -17.35
CA ALA A 124 8.99 37.21 -18.15
C ALA A 124 8.42 38.21 -19.15
N ALA A 125 8.00 37.76 -20.33
CA ALA A 125 7.24 38.59 -21.27
C ALA A 125 5.85 38.94 -20.70
N ILE A 126 5.24 38.03 -19.93
CA ILE A 126 4.01 38.26 -19.17
C ILE A 126 4.22 37.86 -17.71
N ASN A 127 3.89 38.74 -16.77
CA ASN A 127 3.89 38.47 -15.33
C ASN A 127 2.51 38.74 -14.73
N THR A 128 1.89 37.73 -14.14
CA THR A 128 0.55 37.83 -13.58
C THR A 128 0.50 38.12 -12.06
N GLY A 129 1.59 38.64 -11.50
CA GLY A 129 1.70 39.07 -10.11
C GLY A 129 2.17 38.00 -9.13
N MET A 130 2.86 38.46 -8.07
CA MET A 130 3.38 37.63 -6.97
C MET A 130 2.31 37.34 -5.92
N GLY A 131 2.37 36.25 -5.17
CA GLY A 131 1.59 36.00 -3.95
C GLY A 131 2.06 36.84 -2.74
N PRO A 132 1.68 36.49 -1.49
CA PRO A 132 0.91 35.30 -1.09
C PRO A 132 -0.60 35.45 -1.25
N GLU A 133 -1.10 36.66 -1.54
CA GLU A 133 -2.54 36.89 -1.72
C GLU A 133 -3.08 36.12 -2.93
N PRO A 134 -4.28 35.50 -2.85
CA PRO A 134 -4.80 34.66 -3.92
C PRO A 134 -5.04 35.44 -5.23
N ARG A 135 -4.39 35.01 -6.32
CA ARG A 135 -4.55 35.59 -7.66
C ARG A 135 -5.76 35.00 -8.39
N ILE A 136 -6.95 35.37 -7.95
CA ILE A 136 -8.19 34.74 -8.42
C ILE A 136 -8.48 35.05 -9.90
N ARG A 137 -8.83 34.06 -10.72
CA ARG A 137 -9.36 34.18 -12.10
C ARG A 137 -8.43 34.76 -13.18
N ASN A 138 -7.12 34.76 -12.98
CA ASN A 138 -6.23 35.14 -14.08
C ASN A 138 -6.33 34.13 -15.23
N ALA A 139 -6.32 34.63 -16.47
CA ALA A 139 -6.35 33.76 -17.64
C ALA A 139 -5.58 34.33 -18.84
N ILE A 140 -4.97 33.44 -19.61
CA ILE A 140 -4.34 33.73 -20.91
C ILE A 140 -4.86 32.70 -21.92
N ARG A 141 -5.47 33.17 -23.01
CA ARG A 141 -6.22 32.31 -23.93
C ARG A 141 -5.94 32.62 -25.40
N ASP A 142 -5.97 31.58 -26.23
CA ASP A 142 -6.10 31.66 -27.69
C ASP A 142 -5.05 32.54 -28.39
N MET A 143 -3.77 32.38 -28.05
CA MET A 143 -2.69 33.21 -28.63
C MET A 143 -1.33 32.50 -28.67
N THR A 144 -0.39 33.06 -29.45
CA THR A 144 1.01 32.66 -29.47
C THR A 144 1.89 33.73 -28.82
N ILE A 145 2.86 33.32 -28.02
CA ILE A 145 3.91 34.16 -27.41
C ILE A 145 5.26 33.74 -27.97
N ARG A 146 6.07 34.71 -28.36
CA ARG A 146 7.43 34.50 -28.89
C ARG A 146 8.42 35.37 -28.13
N THR A 147 9.49 34.78 -27.61
CA THR A 147 10.53 35.51 -26.85
C THR A 147 11.69 36.01 -27.70
N GLY A 148 11.58 35.96 -29.04
CA GLY A 148 12.62 36.44 -29.95
C GLY A 148 13.93 35.64 -29.85
N LYS A 149 15.00 36.20 -30.40
CA LYS A 149 16.39 35.72 -30.33
C LYS A 149 17.26 36.68 -29.52
N GLY A 150 18.37 36.19 -28.98
CA GLY A 150 19.30 37.00 -28.21
C GLY A 150 18.78 37.41 -26.82
N ASN A 151 17.78 36.68 -26.30
CA ASN A 151 17.13 36.95 -25.01
C ASN A 151 17.30 35.75 -24.03
N PRO A 152 18.54 35.41 -23.61
CA PRO A 152 18.80 34.26 -22.76
C PRO A 152 18.18 34.36 -21.34
N GLY A 153 17.86 35.57 -20.87
CA GLY A 153 17.12 35.82 -19.63
C GLY A 153 15.60 35.78 -19.77
N ALA A 154 15.06 35.53 -20.97
CA ALA A 154 13.61 35.57 -21.17
C ALA A 154 12.88 34.36 -20.58
N ILE A 155 11.79 34.67 -19.88
CA ILE A 155 10.72 33.73 -19.54
C ILE A 155 9.51 34.04 -20.44
N GLY A 156 8.80 33.02 -20.92
CA GLY A 156 7.55 33.22 -21.66
C GLY A 156 6.47 33.84 -20.77
N ILE A 157 6.05 33.09 -19.74
CA ILE A 157 5.00 33.53 -18.81
C ILE A 157 5.39 33.18 -17.37
N GLN A 158 5.29 34.14 -16.47
CA GLN A 158 5.17 33.92 -15.03
C GLN A 158 3.69 33.94 -14.66
N PHE A 159 3.12 32.77 -14.38
CA PHE A 159 1.67 32.60 -14.24
C PHE A 159 1.26 32.18 -12.83
N ASN A 160 0.33 32.93 -12.26
CA ASN A 160 -0.28 32.67 -10.97
C ASN A 160 -1.80 32.87 -11.09
N ALA A 161 -2.53 31.85 -10.62
CA ALA A 161 -3.97 31.86 -10.50
C ALA A 161 -4.40 31.10 -9.23
N SER A 162 -5.62 31.33 -8.75
CA SER A 162 -6.19 30.60 -7.61
C SER A 162 -7.71 30.49 -7.70
N ASN A 163 -8.26 29.41 -7.13
CA ASN A 163 -9.68 29.00 -7.18
C ASN A 163 -10.18 28.66 -8.59
N GLN A 164 -10.01 29.60 -9.51
CA GLN A 164 -10.20 29.49 -10.94
C GLN A 164 -9.07 30.27 -11.61
N GLY A 165 -8.55 29.77 -12.72
CA GLY A 165 -7.68 30.48 -13.64
C GLY A 165 -6.86 29.51 -14.49
N ALA A 166 -6.59 29.92 -15.73
CA ALA A 166 -6.07 29.00 -16.73
C ALA A 166 -5.21 29.65 -17.80
N ILE A 167 -4.24 28.89 -18.30
CA ILE A 167 -3.65 29.09 -19.62
C ILE A 167 -4.29 28.05 -20.54
N ASN A 168 -5.04 28.51 -21.55
CA ASN A 168 -5.79 27.61 -22.44
C ASN A 168 -5.53 27.95 -23.91
N ASN A 169 -5.15 26.95 -24.70
CA ASN A 169 -4.94 27.10 -26.14
C ASN A 169 -3.85 28.15 -26.46
N VAL A 170 -2.66 27.97 -25.86
CA VAL A 170 -1.53 28.92 -25.95
C VAL A 170 -0.27 28.22 -26.47
N LYS A 171 0.45 28.91 -27.34
CA LYS A 171 1.77 28.51 -27.84
C LYS A 171 2.85 29.44 -27.32
N ILE A 172 3.99 28.90 -26.90
CA ILE A 172 5.13 29.67 -26.39
C ILE A 172 6.40 29.19 -27.10
N TYR A 173 7.10 30.11 -27.74
CA TYR A 173 8.26 29.79 -28.56
C TYR A 173 9.46 30.69 -28.22
N SER A 174 10.61 30.08 -27.98
CA SER A 174 11.90 30.79 -27.97
C SER A 174 12.53 30.71 -29.37
N GLY A 175 13.00 31.84 -29.90
CA GLY A 175 13.53 31.95 -31.26
C GLY A 175 14.87 31.25 -31.49
N ASP A 176 15.63 31.02 -30.42
CA ASP A 176 16.96 30.38 -30.42
C ASP A 176 17.15 29.34 -29.29
N SER A 177 16.11 29.10 -28.48
CA SER A 177 16.10 28.19 -27.32
C SER A 177 16.99 28.61 -26.14
N THR A 178 17.43 29.87 -26.08
CA THR A 178 18.32 30.36 -25.02
C THR A 178 17.60 30.83 -23.75
N GLY A 179 16.32 31.18 -23.84
CA GLY A 179 15.52 31.66 -22.70
C GLY A 179 15.42 30.65 -21.56
N VAL A 180 15.14 31.11 -20.35
CA VAL A 180 15.19 30.28 -19.13
C VAL A 180 14.00 29.33 -19.04
N TYR A 181 12.78 29.88 -18.97
CA TYR A 181 11.54 29.12 -18.79
C TYR A 181 10.49 29.45 -19.84
N GLY A 182 9.82 28.44 -20.39
CA GLY A 182 8.60 28.68 -21.18
C GLY A 182 7.47 29.21 -20.30
N ILE A 183 7.15 28.46 -19.25
CA ILE A 183 6.27 28.88 -18.15
C ILE A 183 6.99 28.68 -16.82
N ASP A 184 6.97 29.73 -16.01
CA ASP A 184 7.48 29.74 -14.64
C ASP A 184 6.30 29.83 -13.66
N LEU A 185 6.11 28.75 -12.90
CA LEU A 185 5.15 28.62 -11.82
C LEU A 185 5.85 28.61 -10.45
N GLY A 186 7.17 28.83 -10.41
CA GLY A 186 8.00 28.80 -9.21
C GLY A 186 8.43 30.17 -8.72
N PHE A 187 8.11 31.24 -9.46
CA PHE A 187 8.49 32.62 -9.13
C PHE A 187 7.82 33.19 -7.88
N SER A 188 6.79 32.54 -7.33
CA SER A 188 6.04 33.08 -6.20
C SER A 188 5.33 32.02 -5.36
N GLU A 189 5.01 32.38 -4.12
CA GLU A 189 4.13 31.58 -3.26
C GLU A 189 2.67 31.69 -3.70
N GLY A 190 1.85 30.72 -3.27
CA GLY A 190 0.40 30.73 -3.49
C GLY A 190 -0.02 30.48 -4.95
N VAL A 191 0.85 29.91 -5.77
CA VAL A 191 0.54 29.53 -7.15
C VAL A 191 -0.43 28.34 -7.16
N GLY A 192 -1.61 28.56 -7.71
CA GLY A 192 -2.65 27.54 -7.85
C GLY A 192 -3.76 27.63 -6.80
N PRO A 193 -4.84 26.85 -6.96
CA PRO A 193 -5.04 25.90 -8.04
C PRO A 193 -5.30 26.57 -9.40
N LEU A 194 -4.75 25.99 -10.47
CA LEU A 194 -4.86 26.49 -11.85
C LEU A 194 -4.79 25.38 -12.89
N LEU A 195 -5.22 25.69 -14.13
CA LEU A 195 -5.22 24.76 -15.27
C LEU A 195 -4.30 25.24 -16.41
N LEU A 196 -3.42 24.36 -16.87
CA LEU A 196 -2.75 24.47 -18.17
C LEU A 196 -3.37 23.48 -19.14
N LYS A 197 -4.03 23.94 -20.20
CA LYS A 197 -4.67 23.06 -21.18
C LYS A 197 -4.38 23.44 -22.61
N ASN A 198 -4.05 22.45 -23.45
CA ASN A 198 -3.70 22.66 -24.86
C ASN A 198 -2.56 23.70 -25.00
N VAL A 199 -1.49 23.49 -24.24
CA VAL A 199 -0.32 24.39 -24.23
C VAL A 199 0.84 23.73 -24.97
N GLU A 200 1.48 24.46 -25.88
CA GLU A 200 2.65 23.98 -26.60
C GLU A 200 3.84 24.91 -26.35
N ILE A 201 4.97 24.36 -25.89
CA ILE A 201 6.19 25.11 -25.57
C ILE A 201 7.35 24.54 -26.38
N ARG A 202 8.01 25.39 -27.19
CA ARG A 202 9.28 25.02 -27.83
C ARG A 202 10.45 25.95 -27.53
N GLY A 203 11.61 25.33 -27.38
CA GLY A 203 12.84 25.99 -26.94
C GLY A 203 12.90 26.12 -25.42
N PHE A 204 13.67 27.09 -24.94
CA PHE A 204 14.00 27.36 -23.54
C PHE A 204 14.94 26.33 -22.89
N GLN A 205 15.50 26.65 -21.73
CA GLN A 205 16.21 25.67 -20.90
C GLN A 205 15.23 24.66 -20.32
N VAL A 206 14.15 25.16 -19.69
CA VAL A 206 13.06 24.34 -19.19
C VAL A 206 11.73 24.78 -19.79
N GLY A 207 10.90 23.82 -20.20
CA GLY A 207 9.60 24.10 -20.79
C GLY A 207 8.64 24.66 -19.75
N VAL A 208 8.41 23.90 -18.68
CA VAL A 208 7.63 24.32 -17.50
C VAL A 208 8.47 24.10 -16.25
N TYR A 209 8.66 25.14 -15.45
CA TYR A 209 9.22 25.04 -14.11
C TYR A 209 8.10 25.26 -13.09
N ALA A 210 7.93 24.32 -12.16
CA ALA A 210 6.97 24.39 -11.09
C ALA A 210 7.66 24.23 -9.75
N LYS A 211 7.39 25.17 -8.83
CA LYS A 211 7.92 25.12 -7.48
C LYS A 211 6.89 25.55 -6.45
N GLY A 212 6.90 24.87 -5.30
CA GLY A 212 6.24 25.36 -4.10
C GLY A 212 5.36 24.30 -3.43
N GLU A 213 5.21 24.41 -2.12
CA GLU A 213 4.50 23.41 -1.32
C GLU A 213 3.00 23.67 -1.23
N GLN A 214 2.60 24.91 -1.49
CA GLN A 214 1.23 25.39 -1.41
C GLN A 214 0.62 25.48 -2.79
N GLY A 215 -0.47 24.75 -3.00
CA GLY A 215 -1.23 24.75 -4.26
C GLY A 215 -1.01 23.50 -5.09
N THR A 216 -1.80 23.40 -6.16
CA THR A 216 -1.73 22.30 -7.12
C THR A 216 -1.87 22.85 -8.53
N VAL A 217 -1.12 22.27 -9.46
CA VAL A 217 -1.20 22.65 -10.87
C VAL A 217 -1.73 21.48 -11.65
N THR A 218 -2.80 21.73 -12.40
CA THR A 218 -3.41 20.75 -13.30
C THR A 218 -2.93 21.00 -14.72
N MET A 219 -2.48 19.96 -15.41
CA MET A 219 -2.02 20.04 -16.78
C MET A 219 -2.72 18.97 -17.64
N GLU A 220 -3.31 19.37 -18.76
CA GLU A 220 -3.91 18.44 -19.72
C GLU A 220 -3.52 18.82 -21.16
N HIS A 221 -3.05 17.87 -21.97
CA HIS A 221 -2.61 18.12 -23.35
C HIS A 221 -1.50 19.19 -23.47
N VAL A 222 -0.49 19.10 -22.60
CA VAL A 222 0.72 19.95 -22.68
C VAL A 222 1.76 19.28 -23.58
N THR A 223 2.28 20.02 -24.56
CA THR A 223 3.30 19.55 -25.51
C THR A 223 4.60 20.33 -25.35
N LEU A 224 5.70 19.63 -25.14
CA LEU A 224 7.03 20.20 -24.89
C LEU A 224 8.04 19.67 -25.91
N GLY A 225 8.89 20.54 -26.45
CA GLY A 225 10.03 20.11 -27.26
C GLY A 225 11.10 21.17 -27.46
N GLY A 226 12.32 20.74 -27.81
CA GLY A 226 13.44 21.65 -28.06
C GLY A 226 14.06 22.30 -26.80
N GLN A 227 13.71 21.82 -25.60
CA GLN A 227 14.35 22.27 -24.36
C GLN A 227 15.82 21.87 -24.27
N THR A 228 16.65 22.68 -23.61
CA THR A 228 18.10 22.42 -23.45
C THR A 228 18.51 21.82 -22.09
N LYS A 229 17.63 21.82 -21.09
CA LYS A 229 17.84 21.22 -19.76
C LYS A 229 16.79 20.16 -19.41
N TYR A 230 15.51 20.52 -19.34
CA TYR A 230 14.40 19.60 -19.03
C TYR A 230 13.12 19.99 -19.76
N GLY A 231 12.25 19.02 -20.08
CA GLY A 231 10.88 19.34 -20.51
C GLY A 231 10.09 20.04 -19.40
N LEU A 232 9.82 19.29 -18.32
CA LEU A 232 9.14 19.73 -17.11
C LEU A 232 10.06 19.51 -15.90
N GLU A 233 10.25 20.54 -15.09
CA GLU A 233 10.95 20.48 -13.80
C GLU A 233 9.97 20.79 -12.68
N ASN A 234 9.85 19.88 -11.71
CA ASN A 234 9.01 20.01 -10.52
C ASN A 234 9.88 19.99 -9.26
N GLU A 235 9.72 21.01 -8.42
CA GLU A 235 10.40 21.20 -7.14
C GLU A 235 9.34 21.40 -6.03
N ASP A 236 9.10 20.37 -5.23
CA ASP A 236 8.13 20.38 -4.12
C ASP A 236 6.64 20.60 -4.46
N MET A 237 6.25 20.80 -5.73
CA MET A 237 4.85 21.04 -6.10
C MET A 237 4.01 19.77 -6.23
N ASN A 238 2.69 19.92 -6.01
CA ASN A 238 1.67 18.90 -6.25
C ASN A 238 1.14 19.03 -7.70
N LEU A 239 1.65 18.19 -8.61
CA LEU A 239 1.28 18.24 -10.03
C LEU A 239 0.32 17.11 -10.43
N ALA A 240 -0.77 17.49 -11.07
CA ALA A 240 -1.76 16.57 -11.66
C ALA A 240 -1.71 16.69 -13.19
N ILE A 241 -1.14 15.70 -13.88
CA ILE A 241 -0.79 15.80 -15.29
C ILE A 241 -1.42 14.66 -16.09
N ARG A 242 -2.16 15.00 -17.14
CA ARG A 242 -2.67 14.04 -18.13
C ARG A 242 -2.23 14.41 -19.54
N ALA A 243 -1.93 13.40 -20.35
CA ALA A 243 -1.61 13.57 -21.77
C ALA A 243 -0.42 14.52 -22.04
N LEU A 244 0.61 14.45 -21.18
CA LEU A 244 1.89 15.13 -21.43
C LEU A 244 2.56 14.54 -22.67
N ARG A 245 2.94 15.40 -23.61
CA ARG A 245 3.68 15.04 -24.81
C ARG A 245 5.05 15.69 -24.79
N PHE A 246 6.10 14.89 -24.97
CA PHE A 246 7.47 15.39 -25.06
C PHE A 246 8.16 14.83 -26.29
N LYS A 247 8.79 15.70 -27.07
CA LYS A 247 9.74 15.32 -28.13
C LYS A 247 11.00 16.19 -28.05
N GLY A 248 12.11 15.60 -27.61
CA GLY A 248 13.37 16.33 -27.41
C GLY A 248 14.54 15.42 -27.04
N TYR A 249 15.70 16.02 -26.77
CA TYR A 249 16.95 15.28 -26.51
C TYR A 249 17.44 15.36 -25.05
N VAL A 250 16.63 15.96 -24.17
CA VAL A 250 16.87 16.07 -22.73
C VAL A 250 15.86 15.22 -21.95
N PRO A 251 16.02 15.01 -20.63
CA PRO A 251 14.99 14.36 -19.84
C PRO A 251 13.66 15.12 -19.96
N ALA A 252 12.58 14.38 -20.20
CA ALA A 252 11.26 14.96 -20.37
C ALA A 252 10.71 15.50 -19.04
N VAL A 253 10.98 14.80 -17.94
CA VAL A 253 10.50 15.14 -16.59
C VAL A 253 11.64 15.01 -15.59
N TYR A 254 11.78 16.02 -14.72
CA TYR A 254 12.58 15.96 -13.52
C TYR A 254 11.72 16.33 -12.30
N ASN A 255 11.51 15.37 -11.39
CA ASN A 255 10.70 15.53 -10.18
C ASN A 255 11.59 15.43 -8.94
N HIS A 256 11.74 16.50 -8.16
CA HIS A 256 12.63 16.56 -7.01
C HIS A 256 12.11 17.47 -5.89
N GLY A 257 12.83 17.51 -4.77
CA GLY A 257 12.40 18.18 -3.53
C GLY A 257 11.77 17.21 -2.51
N PRO A 258 11.97 17.45 -1.20
CA PRO A 258 11.53 16.55 -0.13
C PRO A 258 10.02 16.28 -0.10
N TYR A 259 9.20 17.20 -0.61
CA TYR A 259 7.74 17.13 -0.54
C TYR A 259 7.06 17.01 -1.90
N ALA A 260 7.80 17.03 -3.01
CA ALA A 260 7.24 16.90 -4.35
C ALA A 260 6.35 15.65 -4.50
N ILE A 261 5.17 15.84 -5.08
CA ILE A 261 4.24 14.77 -5.41
C ILE A 261 3.71 14.97 -6.82
N MET A 262 4.01 14.03 -7.70
CA MET A 262 3.62 14.11 -9.11
C MET A 262 2.72 12.94 -9.48
N SER A 263 1.57 13.26 -10.08
CA SER A 263 0.65 12.30 -10.70
C SER A 263 0.68 12.50 -12.21
N LEU A 264 1.21 11.52 -12.94
CA LEU A 264 1.43 11.59 -14.39
C LEU A 264 0.70 10.45 -15.11
N VAL A 265 -0.32 10.77 -15.91
CA VAL A 265 -1.16 9.77 -16.58
C VAL A 265 -1.30 10.00 -18.09
N ASP A 266 -1.43 8.93 -18.87
CA ASP A 266 -1.75 8.93 -20.31
C ASP A 266 -0.77 9.72 -21.21
N GLY A 267 0.52 9.78 -20.87
CA GLY A 267 1.52 10.59 -21.58
C GLY A 267 2.31 9.85 -22.68
N THR A 268 2.98 10.61 -23.54
CA THR A 268 3.90 10.10 -24.59
C THR A 268 5.21 10.87 -24.59
N LEU A 269 6.31 10.17 -24.33
CA LEU A 269 7.66 10.73 -24.26
C LEU A 269 8.53 10.09 -25.34
N GLU A 270 9.04 10.91 -26.25
CA GLU A 270 9.91 10.48 -27.34
C GLU A 270 11.25 11.22 -27.29
N PHE A 271 12.35 10.46 -27.35
CA PHE A 271 13.67 11.02 -27.58
C PHE A 271 13.85 11.36 -29.07
N ASP A 272 14.21 12.61 -29.37
CA ASP A 272 14.39 13.11 -30.72
C ASP A 272 15.81 12.85 -31.25
N ASN A 273 15.95 11.82 -32.09
CA ASN A 273 17.22 11.46 -32.72
C ASN A 273 17.62 12.37 -33.90
N GLU A 274 16.69 13.18 -34.43
CA GLU A 274 16.94 13.95 -35.66
C GLU A 274 17.85 15.16 -35.42
N GLN A 275 17.89 15.69 -34.19
CA GLN A 275 18.63 16.90 -33.88
C GLN A 275 20.14 16.72 -33.68
N LYS A 276 20.70 15.50 -33.78
CA LYS A 276 22.14 15.16 -33.55
C LYS A 276 22.77 15.75 -32.26
N LYS A 277 21.96 16.28 -31.33
CA LYS A 277 22.38 16.91 -30.08
C LYS A 277 22.18 15.90 -28.94
N GLY A 278 23.21 15.11 -28.64
CA GLY A 278 23.23 14.26 -27.44
C GLY A 278 22.92 12.78 -27.66
N LYS A 279 23.32 11.96 -26.69
CA LYS A 279 23.02 10.51 -26.65
C LYS A 279 21.69 10.29 -25.90
N PRO A 280 20.93 9.23 -26.23
CA PRO A 280 19.75 8.84 -25.47
C PRO A 280 20.00 8.83 -23.96
N THR A 281 19.11 9.48 -23.21
CA THR A 281 19.18 9.67 -21.75
C THR A 281 17.99 8.98 -21.06
N THR A 282 17.71 9.31 -19.80
CA THR A 282 16.51 8.88 -19.09
C THR A 282 15.32 9.79 -19.41
N ALA A 283 14.14 9.24 -19.66
CA ALA A 283 12.93 10.05 -19.92
C ALA A 283 12.41 10.76 -18.65
N ILE A 284 12.24 10.01 -17.55
CA ILE A 284 11.75 10.53 -16.26
C ILE A 284 12.83 10.36 -15.19
N LYS A 285 13.31 11.47 -14.63
CA LYS A 285 14.18 11.48 -13.44
C LYS A 285 13.33 11.81 -12.21
N ASN A 286 13.31 10.90 -11.24
CA ASN A 286 12.52 11.06 -10.02
C ASN A 286 13.38 10.96 -8.76
N GLU A 287 13.21 11.91 -7.85
CA GLU A 287 13.86 11.91 -6.54
C GLU A 287 12.86 11.94 -5.37
N SER A 288 11.57 12.14 -5.66
CA SER A 288 10.51 12.29 -4.66
C SER A 288 9.29 11.38 -4.93
N GLU A 289 8.08 11.76 -4.49
CA GLU A 289 6.88 10.97 -4.72
C GLU A 289 6.39 11.07 -6.17
N LEU A 290 6.17 9.91 -6.81
CA LEU A 290 5.71 9.83 -8.19
C LEU A 290 4.68 8.70 -8.33
N PHE A 291 3.57 9.01 -8.97
CA PHE A 291 2.67 8.05 -9.59
C PHE A 291 2.68 8.26 -11.11
N ALA A 292 2.97 7.21 -11.87
CA ALA A 292 2.97 7.24 -13.33
C ALA A 292 2.15 6.09 -13.91
N ARG A 293 1.22 6.36 -14.83
CA ARG A 293 0.33 5.34 -15.42
C ARG A 293 0.09 5.58 -16.91
N SER A 294 0.05 4.51 -17.70
CA SER A 294 -0.19 4.55 -19.15
C SER A 294 0.78 5.49 -19.89
N MET A 295 2.07 5.43 -19.56
CA MET A 295 3.09 6.28 -20.20
C MET A 295 3.79 5.54 -21.31
N LYS A 296 3.66 6.03 -22.55
CA LYS A 296 4.42 5.53 -23.68
C LYS A 296 5.78 6.22 -23.72
N VAL A 297 6.85 5.43 -23.67
CA VAL A 297 8.21 5.96 -23.69
C VAL A 297 8.99 5.28 -24.81
N SER A 298 9.56 6.09 -25.71
CA SER A 298 10.29 5.57 -26.87
C SER A 298 11.61 6.29 -27.06
N ARG A 299 12.60 5.54 -27.58
CA ARG A 299 13.92 6.05 -28.00
C ARG A 299 14.82 6.62 -26.90
N PHE A 300 14.35 6.73 -25.66
CA PHE A 300 15.20 6.99 -24.49
C PHE A 300 16.05 5.76 -24.12
N LYS A 301 17.18 5.98 -23.45
CA LYS A 301 18.03 4.90 -22.93
C LYS A 301 17.35 4.15 -21.79
N THR A 302 16.66 4.88 -20.92
CA THR A 302 15.92 4.35 -19.76
C THR A 302 14.61 5.11 -19.63
N MET A 303 13.50 4.40 -19.31
CA MET A 303 12.21 5.06 -19.15
C MET A 303 12.15 5.94 -17.90
N LEU A 304 12.60 5.39 -16.76
CA LEU A 304 12.49 6.05 -15.47
C LEU A 304 13.68 5.66 -14.59
N THR A 305 14.25 6.63 -13.88
CA THR A 305 15.20 6.41 -12.78
C THR A 305 14.67 7.09 -11.53
N SER A 306 14.56 6.36 -10.42
CA SER A 306 14.02 6.86 -9.16
C SER A 306 14.99 6.64 -8.00
N LYS A 307 15.20 7.66 -7.15
CA LYS A 307 15.94 7.48 -5.87
C LYS A 307 15.13 6.68 -4.84
N LYS A 308 13.80 6.83 -4.83
CA LYS A 308 12.88 6.00 -4.03
C LYS A 308 12.57 4.71 -4.80
N LYS A 309 12.63 3.56 -4.13
CA LYS A 309 12.31 2.25 -4.73
C LYS A 309 10.83 2.22 -5.13
N GLY A 310 10.54 1.92 -6.39
CA GLY A 310 9.17 1.69 -6.85
C GLY A 310 8.64 0.33 -6.41
N VAL A 311 7.31 0.21 -6.25
CA VAL A 311 6.68 -1.03 -5.75
C VAL A 311 5.61 -1.62 -6.69
N MET A 312 5.33 -0.94 -7.80
CA MET A 312 4.51 -1.46 -8.90
C MET A 312 5.34 -1.45 -10.18
N ASP A 313 5.72 -2.64 -10.64
CA ASP A 313 6.56 -2.82 -11.83
C ASP A 313 5.89 -3.81 -12.80
N ALA A 314 5.09 -3.27 -13.71
CA ALA A 314 4.90 -3.89 -15.02
C ALA A 314 5.47 -2.93 -16.07
N LEU A 315 6.77 -2.63 -15.95
CA LEU A 315 7.52 -1.90 -16.97
C LEU A 315 7.67 -2.84 -18.18
N SER A 316 7.01 -2.52 -19.28
CA SER A 316 7.29 -3.17 -20.57
C SER A 316 8.46 -2.45 -21.26
N ASN A 317 9.01 -3.01 -22.34
CA ASN A 317 10.14 -2.39 -23.05
C ASN A 317 9.87 -0.96 -23.58
N SER A 318 8.61 -0.50 -23.63
CA SER A 318 8.23 0.82 -24.16
C SER A 318 7.08 1.52 -23.44
N GLU A 319 6.57 0.98 -22.33
CA GLU A 319 5.41 1.52 -21.63
C GLU A 319 5.51 1.31 -20.11
N ILE A 320 5.21 2.38 -19.38
CA ILE A 320 4.94 2.34 -17.94
C ILE A 320 3.45 2.10 -17.77
N ILE A 321 3.06 0.87 -17.42
CA ILE A 321 1.66 0.50 -17.21
C ILE A 321 1.12 1.18 -15.96
N GLU A 322 1.79 1.01 -14.81
CA GLU A 322 1.55 1.70 -13.55
C GLU A 322 2.82 1.62 -12.71
N PHE A 323 3.23 2.72 -12.11
CA PHE A 323 4.39 2.85 -11.27
C PHE A 323 4.08 3.79 -10.11
N THR A 324 4.52 3.42 -8.91
CA THR A 324 4.46 4.30 -7.75
C THR A 324 5.65 4.09 -6.82
N THR A 325 6.09 5.16 -6.18
CA THR A 325 7.19 5.20 -5.21
C THR A 325 6.84 4.66 -3.82
N GLN A 326 5.55 4.39 -3.55
CA GLN A 326 5.08 3.76 -2.31
C GLN A 326 4.08 2.65 -2.63
N GLU A 327 3.96 1.66 -1.74
CA GLU A 327 2.88 0.68 -1.86
C GLU A 327 1.52 1.36 -1.78
N SER A 328 0.56 0.89 -2.59
CA SER A 328 -0.83 1.33 -2.49
C SER A 328 -1.35 1.04 -1.08
N ARG A 329 -1.83 2.07 -0.39
CA ARG A 329 -2.58 1.86 0.85
C ARG A 329 -3.96 1.29 0.52
N GLN A 330 -4.36 0.27 1.28
CA GLN A 330 -5.63 -0.43 1.15
C GLN A 330 -6.15 -0.67 2.57
N LEU A 331 -7.45 -0.54 2.79
CA LEU A 331 -8.09 -0.88 4.07
C LEU A 331 -8.81 -2.22 4.02
N CYS A 332 -9.27 -2.58 2.83
CA CYS A 332 -9.91 -3.85 2.50
C CYS A 332 -9.08 -4.57 1.43
N HIS A 333 -9.23 -5.89 1.33
CA HIS A 333 -8.69 -6.64 0.19
C HIS A 333 -9.17 -5.98 -1.12
N SER A 334 -8.22 -5.67 -1.99
CA SER A 334 -8.42 -4.90 -3.21
C SER A 334 -7.22 -5.13 -4.14
N PRO A 335 -7.35 -4.90 -5.46
CA PRO A 335 -6.20 -4.90 -6.33
C PRO A 335 -5.22 -3.81 -5.94
N LYS A 336 -3.94 -4.07 -6.17
CA LYS A 336 -2.89 -3.06 -5.95
C LYS A 336 -3.00 -1.90 -6.95
N GLN A 337 -3.56 -2.15 -8.13
CA GLN A 337 -3.72 -1.15 -9.18
C GLN A 337 -4.94 -0.26 -8.97
N THR A 338 -4.79 1.02 -9.33
CA THR A 338 -5.89 2.00 -9.42
C THR A 338 -7.02 1.54 -10.36
N MET A 339 -8.24 2.05 -10.15
CA MET A 339 -9.44 1.60 -10.87
C MET A 339 -9.41 1.83 -12.39
N ARG A 340 -8.61 2.80 -12.89
CA ARG A 340 -8.50 3.13 -14.33
C ARG A 340 -9.86 3.45 -14.95
N VAL A 341 -10.57 4.40 -14.36
CA VAL A 341 -11.87 4.85 -14.89
C VAL A 341 -11.67 5.37 -16.31
N ALA A 342 -12.50 4.91 -17.25
CA ALA A 342 -12.44 5.35 -18.64
C ALA A 342 -12.82 6.84 -18.73
N VAL A 343 -11.84 7.67 -19.07
CA VAL A 343 -11.97 9.14 -19.11
C VAL A 343 -12.52 9.57 -20.47
N ALA A 344 -13.55 10.42 -20.46
CA ALA A 344 -14.04 11.11 -21.65
C ALA A 344 -13.34 12.47 -21.79
N GLU A 345 -12.91 12.84 -23.00
CA GLU A 345 -12.39 14.17 -23.31
C GLU A 345 -13.47 15.24 -23.12
N THR A 346 -13.07 16.48 -22.81
CA THR A 346 -14.00 17.61 -22.80
C THR A 346 -14.64 17.74 -24.19
N PRO A 347 -15.98 17.69 -24.31
CA PRO A 347 -16.65 17.77 -25.60
C PRO A 347 -16.45 19.17 -26.21
N ASN A 348 -16.32 19.22 -27.53
CA ASN A 348 -16.30 20.45 -28.30
C ASN A 348 -17.61 20.57 -29.08
N TYR A 349 -18.51 21.43 -28.61
CA TYR A 349 -19.82 21.63 -29.22
C TYR A 349 -19.78 22.75 -30.26
N ALA A 350 -20.64 22.65 -31.28
CA ALA A 350 -20.73 23.69 -32.30
C ALA A 350 -21.25 25.00 -31.69
N GLU A 351 -20.54 26.09 -31.94
CA GLU A 351 -20.93 27.42 -31.48
C GLU A 351 -21.74 28.17 -32.54
N GLN A 352 -22.70 28.98 -32.10
CA GLN A 352 -23.42 29.93 -32.94
C GLN A 352 -22.50 31.11 -33.26
N LYS A 353 -22.62 31.71 -34.46
CA LYS A 353 -21.93 32.98 -34.77
C LYS A 353 -22.27 34.04 -33.72
N ALA A 354 -21.27 34.83 -33.34
CA ALA A 354 -21.38 35.83 -32.28
C ALA A 354 -22.52 36.85 -32.53
N ASP A 355 -22.75 37.25 -33.79
CA ASP A 355 -23.83 38.17 -34.15
C ASP A 355 -25.25 37.69 -33.79
N ASN A 356 -25.43 36.39 -33.54
CA ASN A 356 -26.72 35.81 -33.18
C ASN A 356 -26.87 35.54 -31.68
N TRP A 357 -25.87 35.88 -30.85
CA TRP A 357 -25.99 35.71 -29.41
C TRP A 357 -26.93 36.78 -28.84
N ILE A 358 -27.75 36.39 -27.87
CA ILE A 358 -28.76 37.26 -27.28
C ILE A 358 -28.29 37.78 -25.92
N THR A 359 -28.50 39.07 -25.67
CA THR A 359 -28.35 39.70 -24.36
C THR A 359 -29.74 39.99 -23.78
N ILE A 360 -29.84 39.93 -22.46
CA ILE A 360 -31.06 40.34 -21.75
C ILE A 360 -31.15 41.86 -21.54
N ALA A 361 -30.05 42.59 -21.81
CA ALA A 361 -30.05 44.05 -21.83
C ALA A 361 -30.82 44.56 -23.05
N GLY A 362 -31.65 45.60 -22.88
CA GLY A 362 -32.44 46.15 -23.98
C GLY A 362 -33.82 45.50 -24.07
N ASP A 363 -34.05 44.66 -25.08
CA ASP A 363 -35.37 44.16 -25.47
C ASP A 363 -36.09 43.38 -24.36
N TYR A 364 -35.35 42.67 -23.51
CA TYR A 364 -35.89 41.92 -22.36
C TYR A 364 -35.88 42.71 -21.04
N GLY A 365 -35.38 43.95 -21.07
CA GLY A 365 -35.42 44.87 -19.93
C GLY A 365 -34.51 44.56 -18.74
N GLY A 366 -33.54 43.63 -18.88
CA GLY A 366 -32.57 43.29 -17.84
C GLY A 366 -31.64 44.47 -17.50
N ARG A 367 -31.31 44.63 -16.21
CA ARG A 367 -30.55 45.78 -15.68
C ARG A 367 -29.41 45.37 -14.75
N SER A 368 -28.23 45.16 -15.31
CA SER A 368 -27.00 44.91 -14.54
C SER A 368 -26.69 46.02 -13.52
N ASN A 369 -26.08 45.65 -12.39
CA ASN A 369 -25.59 46.53 -11.32
C ASN A 369 -26.67 47.32 -10.57
N THR A 370 -27.95 46.97 -10.74
CA THR A 370 -29.06 47.63 -10.02
C THR A 370 -29.52 46.86 -8.79
N GLY A 371 -29.17 45.57 -8.68
CA GLY A 371 -29.73 44.65 -7.68
C GLY A 371 -31.20 44.28 -7.92
N SER A 372 -31.80 44.74 -9.03
CA SER A 372 -33.15 44.35 -9.43
C SER A 372 -33.18 42.89 -9.91
N ASP A 373 -34.33 42.24 -9.78
CA ASP A 373 -34.48 40.83 -10.16
C ASP A 373 -34.60 40.68 -11.69
N ASP A 374 -33.53 40.20 -12.32
CA ASP A 374 -33.41 39.96 -13.76
C ASP A 374 -33.99 38.59 -14.16
N SER A 375 -34.56 37.82 -13.22
CA SER A 375 -35.02 36.44 -13.49
C SER A 375 -36.03 36.37 -14.64
N LYS A 376 -36.95 37.33 -14.69
CA LYS A 376 -37.98 37.40 -15.73
C LYS A 376 -37.36 37.61 -17.12
N ALA A 377 -36.40 38.54 -17.23
CA ALA A 377 -35.74 38.86 -18.50
C ALA A 377 -34.97 37.66 -19.06
N ILE A 378 -34.26 36.91 -18.19
CA ILE A 378 -33.57 35.68 -18.57
C ILE A 378 -34.56 34.62 -19.05
N GLN A 379 -35.65 34.41 -18.31
CA GLN A 379 -36.65 33.40 -18.67
C GLN A 379 -37.34 33.73 -20.00
N GLU A 380 -37.72 34.99 -20.22
CA GLU A 380 -38.33 35.45 -21.48
C GLU A 380 -37.39 35.23 -22.67
N ALA A 381 -36.10 35.56 -22.54
CA ALA A 381 -35.15 35.32 -23.63
C ALA A 381 -34.97 33.81 -23.96
N ILE A 382 -35.00 32.93 -22.96
CA ILE A 382 -34.97 31.47 -23.18
C ILE A 382 -36.26 31.01 -23.88
N ASP A 383 -37.40 31.53 -23.46
CA ASP A 383 -38.71 31.15 -23.97
C ASP A 383 -38.94 31.65 -25.41
N ASP A 384 -38.37 32.80 -25.76
CA ASP A 384 -38.37 33.38 -27.12
C ASP A 384 -37.37 32.69 -28.07
N GLY A 385 -36.67 31.66 -27.59
CA GLY A 385 -35.88 30.75 -28.44
C GLY A 385 -34.41 31.11 -28.56
N ALA A 386 -33.85 31.87 -27.63
CA ALA A 386 -32.41 32.11 -27.57
C ALA A 386 -31.63 30.78 -27.54
N GLU A 387 -30.63 30.67 -28.41
CA GLU A 387 -29.74 29.53 -28.47
C GLU A 387 -28.46 29.75 -27.65
N THR A 388 -27.95 30.99 -27.66
CA THR A 388 -26.83 31.47 -26.86
C THR A 388 -27.23 32.74 -26.11
N LEU A 389 -27.09 32.74 -24.78
CA LEU A 389 -27.20 33.93 -23.94
C LEU A 389 -25.82 34.42 -23.53
N TYR A 390 -25.57 35.73 -23.63
CA TYR A 390 -24.31 36.33 -23.18
C TYR A 390 -24.51 37.45 -22.14
N PHE A 391 -23.54 37.57 -21.23
CA PHE A 391 -23.55 38.54 -20.14
C PHE A 391 -22.25 39.38 -20.18
N PRO A 392 -22.30 40.68 -20.55
CA PRO A 392 -21.13 41.55 -20.67
C PRO A 392 -20.27 41.68 -19.38
N PRO A 393 -18.98 42.05 -19.50
CA PRO A 393 -18.07 42.26 -18.37
C PRO A 393 -18.52 43.43 -17.49
N GLY A 394 -18.11 43.42 -16.21
CA GLY A 394 -18.50 44.42 -15.21
C GLY A 394 -20.00 44.42 -14.87
N GLY A 395 -20.80 43.51 -15.43
CA GLY A 395 -22.23 43.37 -15.15
C GLY A 395 -22.51 42.37 -14.03
N ARG A 396 -23.13 42.85 -12.94
CA ARG A 396 -23.75 42.03 -11.89
C ARG A 396 -25.25 41.89 -12.16
N TRP A 397 -25.70 40.68 -12.44
CA TRP A 397 -27.10 40.34 -12.73
C TRP A 397 -27.69 39.56 -11.56
N THR A 398 -28.84 39.96 -11.05
CA THR A 398 -29.41 39.36 -9.83
C THR A 398 -30.62 38.52 -10.16
N ILE A 399 -30.61 37.24 -9.77
CA ILE A 399 -31.76 36.33 -9.90
C ILE A 399 -32.32 35.95 -8.53
N ASN A 400 -33.60 36.22 -8.29
CA ASN A 400 -34.30 35.81 -7.07
C ASN A 400 -35.34 34.71 -7.29
N ARG A 401 -35.48 34.24 -8.53
CA ARG A 401 -36.35 33.11 -8.91
C ARG A 401 -35.54 32.11 -9.70
N ASP A 402 -36.02 30.87 -9.70
CA ASP A 402 -35.41 29.82 -10.50
C ASP A 402 -35.62 30.07 -12.00
N ILE A 403 -34.59 29.77 -12.79
CA ILE A 403 -34.59 29.89 -14.25
C ILE A 403 -34.62 28.49 -14.85
N TYR A 404 -35.58 28.24 -15.73
CA TYR A 404 -35.76 26.96 -16.39
C TYR A 404 -35.03 26.97 -17.74
N ILE A 405 -33.97 26.19 -17.83
CA ILE A 405 -33.16 25.99 -19.04
C ILE A 405 -33.85 24.93 -19.90
N ARG A 406 -34.59 25.39 -20.92
CA ARG A 406 -35.45 24.59 -21.80
C ARG A 406 -35.40 25.10 -23.24
N ASN A 407 -36.24 24.54 -24.12
CA ASN A 407 -36.34 24.96 -25.52
C ASN A 407 -34.97 24.87 -26.25
N ARG A 408 -34.54 25.93 -26.94
CA ARG A 408 -33.38 25.94 -27.83
C ARG A 408 -32.07 26.38 -27.17
N ILE A 409 -32.07 26.79 -25.90
CA ILE A 409 -30.85 27.26 -25.25
C ILE A 409 -29.83 26.12 -25.17
N ARG A 410 -28.61 26.35 -25.65
CA ARG A 410 -27.50 25.38 -25.57
C ARG A 410 -26.21 25.99 -25.02
N ARG A 411 -26.12 27.33 -24.95
CA ARG A 411 -24.96 28.01 -24.35
C ARG A 411 -25.39 29.21 -23.51
N ILE A 412 -24.79 29.34 -22.34
CA ILE A 412 -24.90 30.51 -21.46
C ILE A 412 -23.46 30.93 -21.14
N ILE A 413 -23.07 32.12 -21.60
CA ILE A 413 -21.69 32.58 -21.50
C ILE A 413 -21.61 33.91 -20.77
N GLY A 414 -20.82 33.95 -19.72
CA GLY A 414 -20.32 35.22 -19.20
C GLY A 414 -19.22 35.71 -20.14
N ILE A 415 -19.28 36.95 -20.59
CA ILE A 415 -18.08 37.62 -21.10
C ILE A 415 -17.35 38.13 -19.85
N GLU A 416 -16.99 37.18 -18.98
CA GLU A 416 -16.51 37.36 -17.61
C GLU A 416 -17.54 38.04 -16.66
N GLY A 417 -18.83 38.03 -17.03
CA GLY A 417 -19.93 38.57 -16.23
C GLY A 417 -20.23 37.77 -14.94
N ARG A 418 -21.07 38.34 -14.08
CA ARG A 418 -21.46 37.74 -12.79
C ARG A 418 -22.97 37.65 -12.64
N ILE A 419 -23.46 36.49 -12.20
CA ILE A 419 -24.84 36.27 -11.80
C ILE A 419 -24.88 35.96 -10.31
N ASP A 420 -25.68 36.69 -9.54
CA ASP A 420 -25.86 36.47 -8.11
C ASP A 420 -27.34 36.36 -7.72
N GLY A 421 -27.63 36.33 -6.42
CA GLY A 421 -28.97 36.14 -5.90
C GLY A 421 -29.26 34.70 -5.47
N LYS A 422 -30.54 34.42 -5.19
CA LYS A 422 -31.00 33.18 -4.56
C LYS A 422 -31.56 32.14 -5.54
N GLY A 423 -31.85 32.53 -6.78
CA GLY A 423 -32.38 31.65 -7.82
C GLY A 423 -31.36 30.60 -8.28
N LYS A 424 -31.87 29.42 -8.67
CA LYS A 424 -31.09 28.34 -9.30
C LYS A 424 -31.43 28.20 -10.78
N PHE A 425 -30.52 27.60 -11.53
CA PHE A 425 -30.76 27.19 -12.91
C PHE A 425 -31.23 25.73 -12.95
N ILE A 426 -32.46 25.51 -13.39
CA ILE A 426 -33.07 24.18 -13.48
C ILE A 426 -32.95 23.70 -14.92
N VAL A 427 -32.17 22.64 -15.14
CA VAL A 427 -31.91 22.12 -16.49
C VAL A 427 -32.93 21.05 -16.85
N GLU A 428 -33.78 21.37 -17.82
CA GLU A 428 -34.80 20.49 -18.38
C GLU A 428 -34.37 19.97 -19.76
N ASN A 429 -35.10 18.98 -20.29
CA ASN A 429 -34.87 18.55 -21.66
C ASN A 429 -35.18 19.71 -22.62
N GLY A 430 -34.40 19.81 -23.70
CA GLY A 430 -34.54 20.84 -24.72
C GLY A 430 -34.33 20.29 -26.12
N ALA A 431 -34.26 21.18 -27.11
CA ALA A 431 -33.98 20.83 -28.50
C ALA A 431 -32.57 20.27 -28.71
N PHE A 432 -31.64 20.56 -27.80
CA PHE A 432 -30.25 20.11 -27.82
C PHE A 432 -29.95 19.22 -26.61
N ASN A 433 -29.15 18.18 -26.81
CA ASN A 433 -28.74 17.26 -25.75
C ASN A 433 -27.52 17.78 -24.97
N GLU A 434 -26.98 18.91 -25.37
CA GLU A 434 -25.80 19.54 -24.80
C GLU A 434 -26.13 20.93 -24.23
N LEU A 435 -25.47 21.29 -23.13
CA LEU A 435 -25.53 22.63 -22.54
C LEU A 435 -24.13 23.05 -22.09
N THR A 436 -23.65 24.21 -22.57
CA THR A 436 -22.41 24.83 -22.10
C THR A 436 -22.72 26.04 -21.22
N ILE A 437 -22.14 26.08 -20.02
CA ILE A 437 -22.17 27.24 -19.12
C ILE A 437 -20.72 27.66 -18.86
N GLU A 438 -20.34 28.88 -19.24
CA GLU A 438 -18.93 29.26 -19.17
C GLU A 438 -18.64 30.70 -18.77
N ARG A 439 -17.43 30.91 -18.23
CA ARG A 439 -16.79 32.22 -18.02
C ARG A 439 -17.55 33.14 -17.07
N PHE A 440 -18.04 32.58 -15.96
CA PHE A 440 -18.74 33.36 -14.94
C PHE A 440 -17.92 33.60 -13.67
N SER A 441 -17.86 34.88 -13.32
CA SER A 441 -17.71 35.49 -11.99
C SER A 441 -18.11 34.64 -10.80
N GLU A 442 -19.41 34.40 -10.83
CA GLU A 442 -20.27 33.65 -9.95
C GLU A 442 -21.50 33.33 -10.81
N PHE A 443 -22.09 32.15 -10.65
CA PHE A 443 -23.22 31.69 -11.44
C PHE A 443 -24.40 31.29 -10.55
N GLY A 444 -25.09 32.31 -10.02
CA GLY A 444 -26.31 32.17 -9.22
C GLY A 444 -26.12 31.30 -7.97
N SER A 445 -27.23 30.72 -7.50
CA SER A 445 -27.21 29.79 -6.36
C SER A 445 -26.95 28.33 -6.72
N GLY A 446 -26.58 28.05 -7.98
CA GLY A 446 -26.22 26.72 -8.46
C GLY A 446 -27.15 26.19 -9.55
N ILE A 447 -26.94 24.92 -9.90
CA ILE A 447 -27.61 24.22 -10.99
C ILE A 447 -28.31 22.98 -10.44
N ILE A 448 -29.55 22.73 -10.85
CA ILE A 448 -30.26 21.47 -10.65
C ILE A 448 -30.46 20.80 -12.00
N GLN A 449 -29.87 19.63 -12.19
CA GLN A 449 -30.06 18.82 -13.39
C GLN A 449 -31.31 17.95 -13.25
N LYS A 450 -32.30 18.16 -14.13
CA LYS A 450 -33.55 17.37 -14.24
C LYS A 450 -33.69 16.66 -15.60
N SER A 451 -32.63 16.65 -16.40
CA SER A 451 -32.66 16.20 -17.79
C SER A 451 -31.62 15.14 -18.12
N THR A 452 -31.68 14.67 -19.35
CA THR A 452 -30.66 13.79 -19.96
C THR A 452 -29.52 14.56 -20.63
N ARG A 453 -29.56 15.90 -20.61
CA ARG A 453 -28.59 16.73 -21.33
C ARG A 453 -27.21 16.65 -20.69
N SER A 454 -26.16 16.49 -21.47
CA SER A 454 -24.79 16.64 -20.99
C SER A 454 -24.48 18.12 -20.72
N ILE A 455 -23.99 18.42 -19.52
CA ILE A 455 -23.68 19.79 -19.08
C ILE A 455 -22.16 19.96 -19.01
N LEU A 456 -21.65 20.93 -19.77
CA LEU A 456 -20.26 21.37 -19.74
C LEU A 456 -20.17 22.71 -19.00
N ILE A 457 -19.38 22.76 -17.94
CA ILE A 457 -19.10 23.96 -17.16
C ILE A 457 -17.62 24.32 -17.31
N LYS A 458 -17.32 25.52 -17.81
CA LYS A 458 -15.93 25.97 -18.06
C LYS A 458 -15.64 27.34 -17.46
N ASN A 459 -14.50 27.52 -16.80
CA ASN A 459 -14.07 28.82 -16.29
C ASN A 459 -15.17 29.52 -15.46
N THR A 460 -15.88 28.76 -14.62
CA THR A 460 -17.06 29.25 -13.87
C THR A 460 -16.92 28.98 -12.38
N MET A 461 -17.37 29.95 -11.57
CA MET A 461 -17.57 29.74 -10.14
C MET A 461 -19.07 29.59 -9.85
N LEU A 462 -19.47 28.59 -9.08
CA LEU A 462 -20.88 28.34 -8.75
C LEU A 462 -21.05 27.77 -7.33
N ARG A 463 -22.26 27.88 -6.77
CA ARG A 463 -22.50 27.43 -5.38
C ARG A 463 -22.76 25.93 -5.27
N SER A 464 -23.58 25.37 -6.14
CA SER A 464 -23.87 23.95 -6.12
C SER A 464 -24.13 23.38 -7.50
N LEU A 465 -23.84 22.08 -7.62
CA LEU A 465 -24.24 21.23 -8.72
C LEU A 465 -25.05 20.08 -8.15
N GLU A 466 -26.33 20.03 -8.46
CA GLU A 466 -27.27 19.07 -7.90
C GLU A 466 -27.95 18.28 -9.00
N THR A 467 -28.30 17.03 -8.67
CA THR A 467 -29.05 16.15 -9.56
C THR A 467 -30.37 15.78 -8.90
N ASP A 468 -31.46 16.08 -9.59
CA ASP A 468 -32.82 15.65 -9.24
C ASP A 468 -33.05 14.17 -9.56
N GLU A 469 -34.18 13.60 -9.13
CA GLU A 469 -34.51 12.18 -9.36
C GLU A 469 -34.56 11.80 -10.86
N HIS A 470 -34.84 12.78 -11.73
CA HIS A 470 -34.89 12.63 -13.19
C HIS A 470 -33.55 12.93 -13.90
N GLY A 471 -32.56 13.48 -13.19
CA GLY A 471 -31.28 13.86 -13.79
C GLY A 471 -30.46 12.64 -14.21
N ARG A 472 -30.16 12.55 -15.50
CA ARG A 472 -29.35 11.45 -16.09
C ARG A 472 -28.20 11.93 -16.95
N GLY A 473 -28.16 13.23 -17.25
CA GLY A 473 -27.12 13.85 -18.07
C GLY A 473 -25.77 13.92 -17.37
N ASP A 474 -24.72 13.80 -18.18
CA ASP A 474 -23.32 13.73 -17.77
C ASP A 474 -22.71 15.12 -17.54
N PHE A 475 -21.77 15.26 -16.59
CA PHE A 475 -21.14 16.54 -16.22
C PHE A 475 -19.66 16.65 -16.61
N PHE A 476 -19.31 17.68 -17.36
CA PHE A 476 -17.91 18.02 -17.67
C PHE A 476 -17.54 19.32 -16.96
N LEU A 477 -16.49 19.31 -16.16
CA LEU A 477 -15.99 20.50 -15.44
C LEU A 477 -14.57 20.82 -15.90
N GLU A 478 -14.30 22.08 -16.22
CA GLU A 478 -12.96 22.56 -16.61
C GLU A 478 -12.69 23.93 -15.99
N ASP A 479 -11.70 24.03 -15.09
CA ASP A 479 -11.38 25.26 -14.38
C ASP A 479 -12.61 25.81 -13.61
N VAL A 480 -13.13 24.98 -12.70
CA VAL A 480 -14.41 25.22 -12.00
C VAL A 480 -14.20 25.30 -10.49
N ALA A 481 -14.68 26.38 -9.89
CA ALA A 481 -14.79 26.49 -8.44
C ALA A 481 -16.24 26.29 -8.00
N VAL A 482 -16.52 25.27 -7.19
CA VAL A 482 -17.88 24.88 -6.79
C VAL A 482 -18.00 24.70 -5.28
N GLY A 483 -19.16 25.02 -4.71
CA GLY A 483 -19.42 24.79 -3.29
C GLY A 483 -19.69 23.32 -2.96
N THR A 484 -20.70 22.73 -3.59
CA THR A 484 -21.08 21.32 -3.44
C THR A 484 -21.37 20.64 -4.78
N ILE A 485 -21.13 19.33 -4.83
CA ILE A 485 -21.51 18.45 -5.94
C ILE A 485 -22.35 17.31 -5.39
N GLN A 486 -23.53 17.08 -5.96
CA GLN A 486 -24.35 15.90 -5.73
C GLN A 486 -24.63 15.19 -7.05
N LEU A 487 -24.12 13.96 -7.15
CA LEU A 487 -24.28 13.08 -8.29
C LEU A 487 -25.17 11.89 -7.90
N ASN A 488 -26.17 11.57 -8.72
CA ASN A 488 -27.09 10.46 -8.48
C ASN A 488 -27.20 9.57 -9.75
N HIS A 489 -27.86 8.42 -9.61
CA HIS A 489 -28.41 7.64 -10.74
C HIS A 489 -27.44 7.25 -11.87
N ASN A 490 -26.26 6.73 -11.55
CA ASN A 490 -25.24 6.27 -12.52
C ASN A 490 -24.74 7.36 -13.49
N GLN A 491 -24.99 8.65 -13.20
CA GLN A 491 -24.38 9.74 -13.95
C GLN A 491 -22.86 9.71 -13.82
N LYS A 492 -22.20 10.37 -14.76
CA LYS A 492 -20.76 10.48 -14.76
C LYS A 492 -20.32 11.94 -14.69
N LEU A 493 -19.17 12.16 -14.05
CA LEU A 493 -18.53 13.47 -13.91
C LEU A 493 -17.06 13.39 -14.28
N TRP A 494 -16.62 14.28 -15.18
CA TRP A 494 -15.23 14.39 -15.62
C TRP A 494 -14.74 15.82 -15.36
N GLY A 495 -13.93 15.97 -14.32
CA GLY A 495 -13.36 17.25 -13.91
C GLY A 495 -11.90 17.42 -14.30
N ARG A 496 -11.53 18.61 -14.76
CA ARG A 496 -10.15 19.10 -14.81
C ARG A 496 -10.06 20.40 -14.04
N GLN A 497 -9.17 20.46 -13.04
CA GLN A 497 -9.04 21.59 -12.13
C GLN A 497 -10.41 21.90 -11.50
N VAL A 498 -10.74 21.18 -10.43
CA VAL A 498 -11.96 21.40 -9.66
C VAL A 498 -11.58 21.92 -8.28
N THR A 499 -12.06 23.10 -7.93
CA THR A 499 -11.86 23.70 -6.60
C THR A 499 -13.15 23.65 -5.78
N MET A 500 -13.15 22.93 -4.66
CA MET A 500 -14.26 22.88 -3.72
C MET A 500 -14.16 23.99 -2.66
N MET A 501 -15.00 25.01 -2.76
CA MET A 501 -14.95 26.24 -1.95
C MET A 501 -15.97 26.28 -0.80
N GLY A 502 -16.95 25.38 -0.78
CA GLY A 502 -18.09 25.44 0.15
C GLY A 502 -17.72 25.05 1.58
N ASP A 503 -18.09 25.88 2.56
CA ASP A 503 -17.95 25.55 3.98
C ASP A 503 -19.22 24.82 4.46
N THR A 504 -19.24 23.50 4.26
CA THR A 504 -20.44 22.67 4.38
C THR A 504 -20.44 21.89 5.70
N LYS A 505 -21.63 21.72 6.29
CA LYS A 505 -21.81 20.81 7.44
C LYS A 505 -21.77 19.33 7.02
N GLY A 506 -22.12 19.03 5.76
CA GLY A 506 -22.06 17.69 5.16
C GLY A 506 -20.91 17.54 4.15
N PRO A 507 -20.82 16.39 3.45
CA PRO A 507 -19.83 16.17 2.41
C PRO A 507 -19.89 17.21 1.30
N LYS A 508 -18.73 17.64 0.80
CA LYS A 508 -18.67 18.56 -0.35
C LYS A 508 -19.08 17.89 -1.65
N ILE A 509 -18.66 16.64 -1.83
CA ILE A 509 -19.04 15.78 -2.96
C ILE A 509 -19.81 14.59 -2.40
N THR A 510 -21.04 14.42 -2.87
CA THR A 510 -21.87 13.25 -2.58
C THR A 510 -22.05 12.47 -3.87
N ASN A 511 -21.46 11.28 -3.94
CA ASN A 511 -21.57 10.38 -5.09
C ASN A 511 -22.43 9.17 -4.75
N ASN A 512 -23.67 9.18 -5.24
CA ASN A 512 -24.66 8.13 -5.02
C ASN A 512 -24.81 7.27 -6.28
N GLY A 513 -24.00 6.21 -6.38
CA GLY A 513 -24.01 5.29 -7.53
C GLY A 513 -23.43 5.85 -8.83
N GLY A 514 -22.96 7.10 -8.86
CA GLY A 514 -22.34 7.71 -10.05
C GLY A 514 -20.87 7.33 -10.25
N THR A 515 -20.30 7.78 -11.37
CA THR A 515 -18.85 7.66 -11.66
C THR A 515 -18.19 9.03 -11.70
N ILE A 516 -17.20 9.26 -10.85
CA ILE A 516 -16.43 10.50 -10.77
C ILE A 516 -15.01 10.23 -11.23
N TRP A 517 -14.52 11.08 -12.13
CA TRP A 517 -13.10 11.19 -12.46
C TRP A 517 -12.69 12.65 -12.39
N ILE A 518 -11.69 12.99 -11.56
CA ILE A 518 -11.20 14.37 -11.43
C ILE A 518 -9.68 14.39 -11.50
N LEU A 519 -9.14 15.17 -12.45
CA LEU A 519 -7.74 15.55 -12.52
C LEU A 519 -7.56 16.93 -11.90
N GLY A 520 -6.80 17.01 -10.82
CA GLY A 520 -6.59 18.23 -10.04
C GLY A 520 -7.82 18.58 -9.20
N LEU A 521 -7.93 18.00 -8.02
CA LEU A 521 -8.98 18.35 -7.05
C LEU A 521 -8.35 19.19 -5.94
N THR A 522 -8.83 20.41 -5.73
CA THR A 522 -8.49 21.20 -4.55
C THR A 522 -9.70 21.34 -3.66
N ALA A 523 -9.60 21.04 -2.37
CA ALA A 523 -10.66 21.30 -1.42
C ALA A 523 -10.18 22.23 -0.31
N LYS A 524 -10.95 23.28 -0.04
CA LYS A 524 -10.68 24.26 1.02
C LYS A 524 -11.83 24.27 2.03
N LYS A 525 -11.53 24.36 3.32
CA LYS A 525 -12.52 24.46 4.43
C LYS A 525 -13.45 23.22 4.50
N GLY A 526 -14.22 23.05 5.58
CA GLY A 526 -15.16 21.92 5.75
C GLY A 526 -14.53 20.60 6.24
N ASN A 527 -15.38 19.59 6.44
CA ASN A 527 -15.00 18.29 7.00
C ASN A 527 -14.83 17.24 5.89
N THR A 528 -15.89 16.50 5.54
CA THR A 528 -15.78 15.43 4.52
C THR A 528 -15.72 16.00 3.10
N ILE A 529 -14.71 15.59 2.32
CA ILE A 529 -14.52 16.03 0.94
C ILE A 529 -15.40 15.22 -0.02
N LEU A 530 -15.35 13.89 0.07
CA LEU A 530 -16.16 12.98 -0.73
C LEU A 530 -16.79 11.92 0.16
N GLN A 531 -18.09 11.73 -0.03
CA GLN A 531 -18.80 10.52 0.36
C GLN A 531 -19.23 9.77 -0.89
N ASN A 532 -18.67 8.58 -1.08
CA ASN A 532 -18.92 7.70 -2.22
C ASN A 532 -19.68 6.47 -1.72
N PHE A 533 -20.86 6.20 -2.28
CA PHE A 533 -21.71 5.11 -1.80
C PHE A 533 -22.63 4.53 -2.89
N ASN A 534 -23.39 3.50 -2.53
CA ASN A 534 -24.32 2.81 -3.43
C ASN A 534 -23.65 2.31 -4.71
N LYS A 535 -22.49 1.66 -4.59
CA LYS A 535 -21.68 1.14 -5.72
C LYS A 535 -21.14 2.22 -6.67
N GLY A 536 -21.10 3.47 -6.21
CA GLY A 536 -20.41 4.57 -6.90
C GLY A 536 -18.94 4.28 -7.14
N SER A 537 -18.33 4.95 -8.10
CA SER A 537 -16.91 4.84 -8.42
C SER A 537 -16.29 6.23 -8.48
N ALA A 538 -15.20 6.47 -7.78
CA ALA A 538 -14.50 7.75 -7.79
C ALA A 538 -12.99 7.57 -7.94
N GLU A 539 -12.42 8.17 -8.98
CA GLU A 539 -10.97 8.26 -9.19
C GLU A 539 -10.53 9.72 -9.16
N LEU A 540 -9.74 10.08 -8.14
CA LEU A 540 -9.27 11.43 -7.89
C LEU A 540 -7.75 11.47 -8.06
N ILE A 541 -7.25 12.33 -8.95
CA ILE A 541 -5.84 12.38 -9.35
C ILE A 541 -5.27 13.78 -9.06
N GLY A 542 -4.22 13.86 -8.26
CA GLY A 542 -3.62 15.12 -7.80
C GLY A 542 -4.58 15.86 -6.88
N VAL A 543 -4.66 15.39 -5.63
CA VAL A 543 -5.61 15.89 -4.65
C VAL A 543 -4.90 16.80 -3.65
N GLN A 544 -5.40 18.01 -3.52
CA GLN A 544 -4.92 19.00 -2.57
C GLN A 544 -6.03 19.33 -1.58
N VAL A 545 -5.78 19.11 -0.29
CA VAL A 545 -6.68 19.56 0.78
C VAL A 545 -5.99 20.68 1.54
N VAL A 546 -6.65 21.82 1.66
CA VAL A 546 -6.13 23.00 2.36
C VAL A 546 -6.99 23.25 3.58
N ASP A 547 -6.39 23.01 4.74
CA ASP A 547 -7.08 23.02 6.02
C ASP A 547 -6.81 24.28 6.83
N SER A 548 -7.84 24.65 7.59
CA SER A 548 -7.83 25.73 8.56
C SER A 548 -7.97 25.17 9.97
N ASP A 549 -7.95 26.06 10.95
CA ASP A 549 -8.24 25.88 12.38
C ASP A 549 -9.53 25.11 12.76
N LYS A 550 -10.41 24.78 11.82
CA LYS A 550 -11.65 24.05 12.11
C LYS A 550 -11.39 22.61 12.54
N ALA A 551 -12.09 22.18 13.58
CA ALA A 551 -12.03 20.81 14.08
C ALA A 551 -12.45 19.79 12.99
N LYS A 552 -11.65 18.72 12.85
CA LYS A 552 -11.86 17.63 11.88
C LYS A 552 -12.38 16.38 12.59
N ASP A 553 -13.68 16.36 12.84
CA ASP A 553 -14.38 15.30 13.57
C ASP A 553 -14.88 14.15 12.68
N ARG A 554 -14.86 14.34 11.36
CA ARG A 554 -15.28 13.35 10.35
C ARG A 554 -14.13 12.98 9.43
N PRO A 555 -14.17 11.79 8.78
CA PRO A 555 -13.17 11.40 7.80
C PRO A 555 -13.12 12.37 6.61
N MET A 556 -11.91 12.55 6.06
CA MET A 556 -11.70 13.33 4.84
C MET A 556 -12.40 12.68 3.64
N PHE A 557 -12.31 11.35 3.51
CA PHE A 557 -12.98 10.55 2.49
C PHE A 557 -13.76 9.39 3.12
N ILE A 558 -14.99 9.17 2.65
CA ILE A 558 -15.83 8.03 3.05
C ILE A 558 -16.16 7.21 1.80
N ASN A 559 -15.77 5.93 1.80
CA ASN A 559 -16.03 4.98 0.73
C ASN A 559 -16.90 3.83 1.25
N ASP A 560 -18.21 3.94 1.05
CA ASP A 560 -19.19 3.02 1.62
C ASP A 560 -19.81 2.09 0.56
N ASN A 561 -19.39 0.83 0.56
CA ASN A 561 -19.80 -0.17 -0.42
C ASN A 561 -19.64 0.34 -1.87
N ALA A 562 -18.51 1.00 -2.14
CA ALA A 562 -18.21 1.71 -3.36
C ALA A 562 -16.72 1.61 -3.75
N GLY A 563 -16.35 2.08 -4.94
CA GLY A 563 -14.97 2.04 -5.44
C GLY A 563 -14.27 3.40 -5.38
N LEU A 564 -13.08 3.45 -4.79
CA LEU A 564 -12.29 4.67 -4.65
C LEU A 564 -10.83 4.44 -5.03
N SER A 565 -10.27 5.36 -5.82
CA SER A 565 -8.83 5.52 -6.00
C SER A 565 -8.46 6.98 -5.76
N ILE A 566 -7.48 7.22 -4.89
CA ILE A 566 -6.95 8.55 -4.64
C ILE A 566 -5.46 8.52 -4.97
N VAL A 567 -5.03 9.44 -5.83
CA VAL A 567 -3.65 9.57 -6.26
C VAL A 567 -3.16 10.98 -5.95
N GLY A 568 -1.96 11.08 -5.39
CA GLY A 568 -1.31 12.37 -5.17
C GLY A 568 -1.99 13.22 -4.11
N LEU A 569 -2.45 12.62 -3.00
CA LEU A 569 -3.09 13.37 -1.91
C LEU A 569 -2.04 14.10 -1.08
N ARG A 570 -2.19 15.42 -0.99
CA ARG A 570 -1.46 16.31 -0.08
C ARG A 570 -2.45 17.12 0.75
N GLU A 571 -2.32 17.02 2.07
CA GLU A 571 -2.95 17.91 3.02
C GLU A 571 -1.97 19.02 3.42
N THR A 572 -2.41 20.26 3.34
CA THR A 572 -1.65 21.45 3.70
C THR A 572 -2.36 22.21 4.80
N LEU A 573 -1.70 22.39 5.94
CA LEU A 573 -2.25 23.09 7.09
C LEU A 573 -1.86 24.57 7.03
N THR A 574 -2.86 25.46 7.01
CA THR A 574 -2.60 26.92 7.06
C THR A 574 -2.59 27.47 8.47
N ARG A 575 -3.51 27.01 9.34
CA ARG A 575 -3.68 27.48 10.73
C ARG A 575 -4.32 26.44 11.68
N GLY A 576 -4.33 25.15 11.34
CA GLY A 576 -5.17 24.16 12.04
C GLY A 576 -4.62 22.75 12.15
N ASN A 577 -5.46 21.85 12.66
CA ASN A 577 -5.12 20.45 12.92
C ASN A 577 -5.37 19.58 11.68
N PRO A 578 -4.50 18.59 11.44
CA PRO A 578 -4.71 17.65 10.35
C PRO A 578 -5.90 16.73 10.63
N PHE A 579 -6.47 16.15 9.57
CA PHE A 579 -7.47 15.09 9.69
C PHE A 579 -6.90 13.90 10.46
N HIS A 580 -7.60 13.52 11.54
CA HIS A 580 -7.26 12.31 12.28
C HIS A 580 -7.59 11.06 11.45
N LYS A 581 -8.77 11.03 10.83
CA LYS A 581 -9.21 9.99 9.90
C LYS A 581 -9.14 10.51 8.47
N VAL A 582 -8.25 9.95 7.66
CA VAL A 582 -8.11 10.35 6.26
C VAL A 582 -9.11 9.60 5.39
N ILE A 583 -9.21 8.29 5.53
CA ILE A 583 -10.13 7.47 4.73
C ILE A 583 -10.89 6.52 5.65
N GLU A 584 -12.20 6.42 5.46
CA GLU A 584 -13.00 5.32 5.98
C GLU A 584 -13.53 4.47 4.81
N GLU A 585 -13.44 3.16 4.95
CA GLU A 585 -13.93 2.21 3.97
C GLU A 585 -14.83 1.16 4.64
N SER A 586 -15.98 0.90 4.02
CA SER A 586 -16.87 -0.21 4.36
C SER A 586 -17.19 -1.05 3.14
N ARG A 587 -17.30 -2.36 3.35
CA ARG A 587 -17.80 -3.35 2.40
C ARG A 587 -19.06 -3.99 2.95
N GLN A 588 -19.92 -4.48 2.05
CA GLN A 588 -21.13 -5.18 2.45
C GLN A 588 -20.78 -6.34 3.39
N GLY A 589 -21.34 -6.36 4.60
CA GLY A 589 -21.11 -7.41 5.59
C GLY A 589 -19.76 -7.34 6.34
N SER A 590 -18.93 -6.34 6.09
CA SER A 590 -17.65 -6.13 6.79
C SER A 590 -17.70 -4.98 7.80
N ALA A 591 -16.83 -5.02 8.80
CA ALA A 591 -16.62 -3.89 9.70
C ALA A 591 -16.04 -2.67 8.95
N ILE A 592 -16.29 -1.47 9.48
CA ILE A 592 -15.70 -0.23 8.97
C ILE A 592 -14.21 -0.21 9.32
N LYS A 593 -13.37 0.07 8.34
CA LYS A 593 -11.92 0.28 8.52
C LYS A 593 -11.58 1.76 8.32
N SER A 594 -10.57 2.24 9.01
CA SER A 594 -10.10 3.62 8.91
C SER A 594 -8.60 3.68 8.66
N LEU A 595 -8.19 4.55 7.75
CA LEU A 595 -6.80 4.98 7.58
C LEU A 595 -6.60 6.26 8.37
N LEU A 596 -5.77 6.20 9.41
CA LEU A 596 -5.49 7.34 10.28
C LEU A 596 -4.35 8.17 9.70
N GLY A 597 -4.41 9.49 9.88
CA GLY A 597 -3.35 10.40 9.43
C GLY A 597 -2.00 10.11 10.10
N THR A 598 -2.00 9.49 11.28
CA THR A 598 -0.78 9.05 11.99
C THR A 598 -0.06 7.87 11.32
N GLU A 599 -0.72 7.15 10.41
CA GLU A 599 -0.14 6.05 9.65
C GLU A 599 0.51 6.51 8.33
N LEU A 600 0.40 7.82 8.02
CA LEU A 600 0.88 8.42 6.79
C LEU A 600 2.08 9.32 7.03
N SER A 601 2.90 9.48 5.99
CA SER A 601 3.95 10.49 5.96
C SER A 601 3.34 11.88 6.09
N ARG A 602 4.08 12.80 6.70
CA ARG A 602 3.64 14.18 6.91
C ARG A 602 4.33 15.13 5.94
N THR A 603 3.61 16.15 5.51
CA THR A 603 4.16 17.32 4.81
C THR A 603 4.90 18.23 5.78
N GLU A 604 5.63 19.23 5.29
CA GLU A 604 6.24 20.25 6.15
C GLU A 604 5.22 20.93 7.08
N SER A 605 4.04 21.24 6.53
CA SER A 605 2.93 21.81 7.29
C SER A 605 2.28 20.87 8.32
N GLY A 606 2.71 19.60 8.39
CA GLY A 606 2.16 18.59 9.31
C GLY A 606 0.90 17.86 8.80
N GLY A 607 0.45 18.15 7.58
CA GLY A 607 -0.66 17.43 6.93
C GLY A 607 -0.25 16.06 6.40
N ALA A 608 -1.21 15.16 6.16
CA ALA A 608 -0.99 13.87 5.55
C ALA A 608 -0.52 13.96 4.07
N LEU A 609 0.41 13.07 3.71
CA LEU A 609 0.89 12.85 2.35
C LEU A 609 0.63 11.38 1.97
N LEU A 610 -0.10 11.17 0.87
CA LEU A 610 -0.50 9.83 0.41
C LEU A 610 -0.39 9.74 -1.12
N PRO A 611 0.64 9.06 -1.65
CA PRO A 611 0.82 8.91 -3.09
C PRO A 611 -0.31 8.13 -3.76
N VAL A 612 -0.74 7.01 -3.18
CA VAL A 612 -1.79 6.15 -3.75
C VAL A 612 -2.60 5.46 -2.65
N PHE A 613 -3.91 5.58 -2.74
CA PHE A 613 -4.88 4.73 -2.05
C PHE A 613 -5.77 4.01 -3.04
N VAL A 614 -6.05 2.74 -2.77
CA VAL A 614 -6.94 1.90 -3.55
C VAL A 614 -7.92 1.18 -2.63
N GLY A 615 -9.21 1.37 -2.87
CA GLY A 615 -10.27 0.68 -2.16
C GLY A 615 -11.46 0.41 -3.09
N TYR A 616 -11.44 -0.73 -3.78
CA TYR A 616 -12.60 -1.19 -4.57
C TYR A 616 -12.65 -2.71 -4.69
N ALA A 617 -13.86 -3.27 -4.77
CA ALA A 617 -14.07 -4.65 -5.18
C ALA A 617 -14.09 -4.73 -6.72
N PRO A 618 -13.21 -5.51 -7.37
CA PRO A 618 -13.09 -5.51 -8.83
C PRO A 618 -14.29 -6.17 -9.48
N LYS A 619 -14.87 -5.50 -10.48
CA LYS A 619 -16.03 -6.04 -11.22
C LYS A 619 -15.65 -7.00 -12.36
N GLN A 620 -14.37 -7.03 -12.75
CA GLN A 620 -13.88 -7.77 -13.91
C GLN A 620 -12.51 -8.43 -13.64
N GLY A 621 -12.24 -9.53 -14.35
CA GLY A 621 -11.02 -10.33 -14.26
C GLY A 621 -11.24 -11.69 -13.60
N SER A 622 -10.26 -12.58 -13.73
CA SER A 622 -10.29 -13.91 -13.12
C SER A 622 -9.93 -13.81 -11.64
N ASN A 623 -10.69 -14.47 -10.77
CA ASN A 623 -10.36 -14.58 -9.35
C ASN A 623 -9.06 -15.37 -9.14
N GLU A 624 -8.17 -14.87 -8.28
CA GLU A 624 -6.99 -15.61 -7.81
C GLU A 624 -7.27 -16.18 -6.43
N LYS A 625 -6.77 -17.39 -6.13
CA LYS A 625 -6.97 -17.95 -4.79
C LYS A 625 -6.31 -17.08 -3.72
N PRO A 626 -6.90 -16.95 -2.51
CA PRO A 626 -6.25 -16.27 -1.40
C PRO A 626 -4.89 -16.88 -1.09
N ILE A 627 -3.92 -16.05 -0.71
CA ILE A 627 -2.60 -16.50 -0.25
C ILE A 627 -2.57 -16.39 1.26
N ALA A 628 -2.81 -17.52 1.93
CA ALA A 628 -2.63 -17.62 3.36
C ALA A 628 -1.15 -17.74 3.74
N LYS A 629 -0.77 -17.14 4.86
CA LYS A 629 0.57 -17.23 5.43
C LYS A 629 0.51 -17.34 6.95
N ILE A 630 1.28 -18.28 7.48
CA ILE A 630 1.53 -18.47 8.92
C ILE A 630 3.01 -18.78 9.16
N PRO A 631 3.53 -18.69 10.40
CA PRO A 631 4.90 -19.10 10.69
C PRO A 631 5.16 -20.56 10.35
N ASP A 632 6.29 -20.87 9.69
CA ASP A 632 6.62 -22.23 9.24
C ASP A 632 6.72 -23.24 10.39
N GLU A 633 7.33 -22.81 11.51
CA GLU A 633 7.56 -23.64 12.69
C GLU A 633 7.25 -22.90 14.00
N LEU A 634 6.64 -23.60 14.94
CA LEU A 634 6.29 -23.11 16.27
C LEU A 634 6.68 -24.15 17.34
N LEU A 635 7.02 -23.66 18.54
CA LEU A 635 7.34 -24.50 19.70
C LEU A 635 6.45 -24.09 20.87
N ILE A 636 5.84 -25.07 21.53
CA ILE A 636 5.01 -24.85 22.72
C ILE A 636 5.30 -25.89 23.79
N VAL A 637 5.22 -25.43 25.04
CA VAL A 637 5.39 -26.25 26.24
C VAL A 637 4.06 -26.29 26.98
N GLN A 638 3.49 -27.48 27.15
CA GLN A 638 2.23 -27.65 27.87
C GLN A 638 2.38 -27.29 29.36
N PRO A 639 1.32 -26.73 30.00
CA PRO A 639 -0.04 -26.53 29.49
C PRO A 639 -0.22 -25.14 28.85
N ASN A 640 0.86 -24.45 28.52
CA ASN A 640 0.79 -23.07 28.06
C ASN A 640 0.02 -22.99 26.74
N ARG A 641 -0.42 -21.77 26.43
CA ARG A 641 -1.02 -21.40 25.15
C ARG A 641 0.00 -20.62 24.34
N ILE A 642 -0.08 -20.71 23.03
CA ILE A 642 0.67 -19.85 22.13
C ILE A 642 -0.33 -19.03 21.31
N ARG A 643 -0.08 -17.71 21.21
CA ARG A 643 -0.84 -16.84 20.31
C ARG A 643 -0.27 -16.97 18.91
N VAL A 644 -1.13 -17.27 17.94
CA VAL A 644 -0.77 -17.36 16.53
C VAL A 644 -1.54 -16.32 15.73
N THR A 645 -0.86 -15.73 14.76
CA THR A 645 -1.42 -14.75 13.82
C THR A 645 -1.24 -15.29 12.42
N GLY A 646 -2.34 -15.37 11.67
CA GLY A 646 -2.33 -15.65 10.24
C GLY A 646 -2.49 -14.37 9.44
N THR A 647 -2.03 -14.39 8.19
CA THR A 647 -2.25 -13.28 7.25
C THR A 647 -2.78 -13.84 5.95
N ILE A 648 -3.71 -13.11 5.32
CA ILE A 648 -4.23 -13.41 3.99
C ILE A 648 -3.82 -12.26 3.08
N ILE A 649 -3.37 -12.59 1.87
CA ILE A 649 -3.25 -11.64 0.76
C ILE A 649 -4.24 -12.10 -0.31
N ASP A 650 -5.10 -11.20 -0.74
CA ASP A 650 -6.17 -11.47 -1.69
C ASP A 650 -6.31 -10.29 -2.67
N ASP A 651 -6.79 -10.56 -3.88
CA ASP A 651 -6.96 -9.54 -4.92
C ASP A 651 -8.27 -8.73 -4.78
N GLY A 652 -9.07 -9.04 -3.75
CA GLY A 652 -10.37 -8.43 -3.45
C GLY A 652 -11.47 -8.87 -4.40
N ARG A 653 -11.22 -9.86 -5.28
CA ARG A 653 -12.25 -10.53 -6.08
C ARG A 653 -12.93 -11.61 -5.25
N GLY A 654 -13.90 -12.30 -5.84
CA GLY A 654 -14.75 -13.24 -5.13
C GLY A 654 -15.98 -12.56 -4.51
N ASP A 655 -16.19 -12.75 -3.21
CA ASP A 655 -17.28 -12.11 -2.46
C ASP A 655 -17.10 -10.61 -2.23
N GLY A 656 -15.87 -10.09 -2.42
CA GLY A 656 -15.54 -8.68 -2.30
C GLY A 656 -15.54 -8.15 -0.87
N LEU A 657 -15.39 -9.04 0.12
CA LEU A 657 -15.33 -8.67 1.53
C LEU A 657 -14.07 -7.86 1.86
N CYS A 658 -14.14 -7.12 2.96
CA CYS A 658 -12.99 -6.34 3.42
C CYS A 658 -11.86 -7.24 3.94
N GLU A 659 -12.22 -8.31 4.64
CA GLU A 659 -11.35 -9.36 5.13
C GLU A 659 -11.92 -10.70 4.69
N VAL A 660 -11.06 -11.57 4.16
CA VAL A 660 -11.46 -12.92 3.74
C VAL A 660 -11.77 -13.75 4.99
N PRO A 661 -12.91 -14.44 5.07
CA PRO A 661 -13.20 -15.38 6.15
C PRO A 661 -12.08 -16.41 6.32
N VAL A 662 -11.59 -16.58 7.55
CA VAL A 662 -10.49 -17.50 7.86
C VAL A 662 -10.92 -18.65 8.74
N HIS A 663 -10.16 -19.75 8.68
CA HIS A 663 -10.40 -20.91 9.52
C HIS A 663 -9.08 -21.58 9.93
N TRP A 664 -8.95 -21.85 11.23
CA TRP A 664 -7.88 -22.66 11.82
C TRP A 664 -8.34 -24.07 12.07
N LYS A 665 -7.55 -25.07 11.65
CA LYS A 665 -7.85 -26.47 11.94
C LYS A 665 -6.60 -27.29 12.22
N LYS A 666 -6.80 -28.39 12.96
CA LYS A 666 -5.81 -29.47 13.06
C LYS A 666 -5.69 -30.15 11.71
N GLY A 667 -4.48 -30.21 11.17
CA GLY A 667 -4.13 -31.05 10.03
C GLY A 667 -3.76 -32.47 10.48
N ALA A 668 -2.69 -32.59 11.27
CA ALA A 668 -2.18 -33.86 11.80
C ALA A 668 -1.63 -33.68 13.22
N GLY A 669 -1.51 -34.78 13.97
CA GLY A 669 -0.87 -34.81 15.30
C GLY A 669 -1.62 -35.70 16.31
N PRO A 670 -0.99 -36.08 17.43
CA PRO A 670 -1.51 -37.11 18.33
C PRO A 670 -2.75 -36.67 19.13
N GLY A 671 -2.76 -35.46 19.72
CA GLY A 671 -3.85 -34.97 20.58
C GLY A 671 -4.81 -33.99 19.92
N LYS A 672 -5.71 -33.40 20.71
CA LYS A 672 -6.62 -32.33 20.28
C LYS A 672 -5.88 -31.00 20.26
N ILE A 673 -6.22 -30.16 19.28
CA ILE A 673 -5.86 -28.74 19.27
C ILE A 673 -7.10 -27.96 19.69
N ILE A 674 -6.95 -27.10 20.69
CA ILE A 674 -8.02 -26.23 21.18
C ILE A 674 -7.68 -24.82 20.73
N PHE A 675 -8.55 -24.24 19.90
CA PHE A 675 -8.47 -22.85 19.45
C PHE A 675 -9.40 -22.02 20.33
N SER A 676 -8.95 -20.85 20.81
CA SER A 676 -9.85 -19.90 21.46
C SER A 676 -10.92 -19.39 20.50
N ASP A 677 -10.53 -19.12 19.25
CA ASP A 677 -11.43 -18.82 18.15
C ASP A 677 -10.83 -19.33 16.83
N SER A 678 -11.46 -20.34 16.24
CA SER A 678 -10.99 -20.91 14.97
C SER A 678 -11.26 -20.01 13.76
N SER A 679 -12.07 -18.96 13.87
CA SER A 679 -12.45 -18.08 12.76
C SER A 679 -11.81 -16.68 12.83
N ALA A 680 -10.89 -16.46 13.77
CA ALA A 680 -10.16 -15.20 13.92
C ALA A 680 -8.78 -15.25 13.26
N TYR A 681 -8.29 -14.13 12.73
CA TYR A 681 -6.91 -14.02 12.21
C TYR A 681 -5.86 -14.21 13.31
N GLU A 682 -6.19 -13.84 14.55
CA GLU A 682 -5.38 -14.07 15.74
C GLU A 682 -6.12 -14.96 16.73
N THR A 683 -5.50 -16.05 17.18
CA THR A 683 -6.09 -16.96 18.16
C THR A 683 -5.03 -17.54 19.08
N ASP A 684 -5.43 -17.88 20.30
CA ASP A 684 -4.64 -18.72 21.17
C ASP A 684 -4.90 -20.18 20.85
N ILE A 685 -3.83 -20.97 20.80
CA ILE A 685 -3.91 -22.43 20.62
C ILE A 685 -3.26 -23.15 21.79
N SER A 686 -3.91 -24.22 22.26
CA SER A 686 -3.33 -25.20 23.18
C SER A 686 -3.51 -26.62 22.66
N PHE A 687 -2.76 -27.53 23.26
CA PHE A 687 -2.70 -28.93 22.88
C PHE A 687 -2.98 -29.80 24.10
N THR A 688 -3.55 -30.98 23.90
CA THR A 688 -3.83 -31.94 24.97
C THR A 688 -2.73 -32.99 25.15
N ALA A 689 -1.84 -33.18 24.17
CA ALA A 689 -0.72 -34.11 24.24
C ALA A 689 0.55 -33.58 23.57
N SER A 690 1.71 -34.02 24.04
CA SER A 690 3.01 -33.77 23.40
C SER A 690 3.13 -34.50 22.07
N GLY A 691 3.96 -33.99 21.17
CA GLY A 691 4.19 -34.54 19.84
C GLY A 691 4.28 -33.48 18.75
N ARG A 692 4.25 -33.92 17.49
CA ARG A 692 4.32 -33.07 16.30
C ARG A 692 2.94 -32.87 15.71
N TYR A 693 2.59 -31.60 15.46
CA TYR A 693 1.32 -31.22 14.86
C TYR A 693 1.53 -30.43 13.57
N ASN A 694 0.57 -30.57 12.66
CA ASN A 694 0.39 -29.63 11.56
C ASN A 694 -0.86 -28.80 11.87
N VAL A 695 -0.70 -27.49 11.93
CA VAL A 695 -1.81 -26.53 12.06
C VAL A 695 -2.04 -25.89 10.70
N ILE A 696 -3.27 -25.93 10.22
CA ILE A 696 -3.65 -25.38 8.91
C ILE A 696 -4.42 -24.08 9.16
N PHE A 697 -4.00 -23.02 8.47
CA PHE A 697 -4.74 -21.76 8.37
C PHE A 697 -5.21 -21.60 6.93
N SER A 698 -6.51 -21.38 6.74
CA SER A 698 -7.11 -21.18 5.43
C SER A 698 -7.92 -19.89 5.36
N GLY A 699 -7.97 -19.29 4.17
CA GLY A 699 -8.89 -18.21 3.82
C GLY A 699 -9.77 -18.62 2.64
N ASP A 700 -11.06 -18.29 2.70
CA ASP A 700 -12.07 -18.61 1.68
C ASP A 700 -12.74 -17.31 1.21
N ASP A 701 -12.51 -16.91 -0.04
CA ASP A 701 -13.10 -15.71 -0.66
C ASP A 701 -14.52 -15.95 -1.24
N GLY A 702 -15.12 -17.11 -0.92
CA GLY A 702 -16.41 -17.58 -1.41
C GLY A 702 -16.35 -18.29 -2.77
N TYR A 703 -15.20 -18.27 -3.45
CA TYR A 703 -14.99 -18.90 -4.76
C TYR A 703 -13.81 -19.89 -4.75
N GLN A 704 -12.74 -19.57 -4.03
CA GLN A 704 -11.51 -20.34 -3.92
C GLN A 704 -10.97 -20.30 -2.49
N ILE A 705 -10.31 -21.39 -2.09
CA ILE A 705 -9.72 -21.53 -0.76
C ILE A 705 -8.19 -21.55 -0.87
N GLY A 706 -7.55 -20.61 -0.20
CA GLY A 706 -6.12 -20.60 0.07
C GLY A 706 -5.80 -21.22 1.42
N TYR A 707 -4.67 -21.91 1.57
CA TYR A 707 -4.23 -22.40 2.88
C TYR A 707 -2.72 -22.47 2.99
N ASP A 708 -2.25 -22.41 4.23
CA ASP A 708 -0.87 -22.61 4.64
C ASP A 708 -0.80 -23.53 5.87
N THR A 709 0.33 -24.18 6.11
CA THR A 709 0.50 -25.19 7.16
C THR A 709 1.77 -24.96 7.98
N ALA A 710 1.59 -24.74 9.28
CA ALA A 710 2.66 -24.62 10.25
C ALA A 710 2.94 -25.97 10.93
N LYS A 711 4.21 -26.25 11.18
CA LYS A 711 4.62 -27.36 12.07
C LYS A 711 4.70 -26.85 13.50
N VAL A 712 4.02 -27.52 14.42
CA VAL A 712 4.06 -27.18 15.84
C VAL A 712 4.66 -28.35 16.63
N TYR A 713 5.76 -28.07 17.32
CA TYR A 713 6.40 -29.00 18.25
C TYR A 713 5.86 -28.75 19.65
N VAL A 714 5.20 -29.76 20.22
CA VAL A 714 4.55 -29.68 21.53
C VAL A 714 5.29 -30.60 22.48
N PHE A 715 5.78 -30.06 23.59
CA PHE A 715 6.45 -30.85 24.64
C PHE A 715 5.80 -30.58 26.00
N ASP A 716 6.01 -31.48 26.95
CA ASP A 716 5.66 -31.24 28.36
C ASP A 716 6.95 -31.05 29.17
N LYS A 717 7.06 -29.92 29.87
CA LYS A 717 8.22 -29.57 30.69
C LYS A 717 8.08 -30.02 32.15
N ARG A 718 6.87 -30.36 32.60
CA ARG A 718 6.55 -30.56 34.02
C ARG A 718 7.00 -31.90 34.61
N TYR A 719 7.61 -32.78 33.83
CA TYR A 719 7.96 -34.13 34.30
C TYR A 719 9.40 -34.54 33.94
N THR A 720 10.26 -33.60 33.54
CA THR A 720 11.53 -33.92 32.86
C THR A 720 12.78 -33.81 33.72
N THR A 721 12.88 -32.92 34.71
CA THR A 721 13.99 -32.91 35.69
C THR A 721 13.60 -32.26 37.00
N LEU A 722 14.10 -32.78 38.12
CA LEU A 722 14.14 -32.07 39.40
C LEU A 722 15.14 -30.90 39.27
N ASP A 723 14.80 -29.71 39.78
CA ASP A 723 15.73 -28.57 39.82
C ASP A 723 16.96 -28.91 40.68
N ASN A 724 18.14 -28.49 40.22
CA ASN A 724 19.41 -28.81 40.86
C ASN A 724 19.76 -27.85 42.01
N ASP A 725 18.81 -27.02 42.44
CA ASP A 725 18.85 -26.22 43.67
C ASP A 725 18.35 -26.98 44.90
N GLY A 726 17.92 -28.23 44.73
CA GLY A 726 17.45 -29.10 45.81
C GLY A 726 16.01 -28.83 46.25
N ASP A 727 15.22 -28.05 45.50
CA ASP A 727 13.81 -27.78 45.80
C ASP A 727 12.86 -28.95 45.45
N ASN A 728 13.38 -29.96 44.73
CA ASN A 728 12.65 -31.15 44.29
C ASN A 728 11.44 -30.83 43.39
N ILE A 729 11.44 -29.66 42.74
CA ILE A 729 10.37 -29.21 41.85
C ILE A 729 10.71 -29.61 40.40
N PRO A 730 9.81 -30.30 39.69
CA PRO A 730 9.98 -30.56 38.28
C PRO A 730 10.06 -29.26 37.45
N SER A 731 11.24 -28.99 36.87
CA SER A 731 11.52 -27.74 36.16
C SER A 731 11.94 -27.95 34.70
N GLY A 732 12.37 -29.17 34.33
CA GLY A 732 12.92 -29.49 33.01
C GLY A 732 14.25 -28.82 32.67
N ARG A 733 14.89 -28.25 33.69
CA ARG A 733 16.21 -27.65 33.67
C ARG A 733 17.14 -28.60 34.41
N GLY A 734 18.20 -29.03 33.75
CA GLY A 734 19.20 -29.93 34.35
C GLY A 734 20.28 -29.17 35.11
N ALA A 735 21.15 -29.90 35.81
CA ALA A 735 22.43 -29.36 36.26
C ALA A 735 23.21 -28.85 35.05
N ALA A 736 23.75 -27.64 35.12
CA ALA A 736 24.56 -27.08 34.05
C ALA A 736 25.83 -26.48 34.65
N THR A 737 26.97 -27.06 34.29
CA THR A 737 28.31 -26.61 34.68
C THR A 737 29.23 -26.64 33.47
N TRP A 738 30.38 -25.99 33.56
CA TRP A 738 31.39 -26.06 32.52
C TRP A 738 32.77 -26.36 33.12
N ILE A 739 33.67 -26.89 32.29
CA ILE A 739 35.05 -27.18 32.65
C ILE A 739 35.98 -26.41 31.72
N SER A 740 37.18 -26.10 32.21
CA SER A 740 38.09 -25.19 31.54
C SER A 740 39.52 -25.73 31.46
N GLU A 741 40.14 -25.68 30.29
CA GLU A 741 41.59 -25.97 30.13
C GLU A 741 42.49 -24.86 30.69
N PHE A 742 41.94 -23.66 30.91
CA PHE A 742 42.69 -22.56 31.52
C PHE A 742 42.48 -22.47 33.03
N ASP A 743 41.63 -23.33 33.59
CA ASP A 743 41.40 -23.47 35.02
C ASP A 743 41.10 -24.94 35.36
N ASN A 744 42.13 -25.78 35.29
CA ASN A 744 41.97 -27.23 35.23
C ASN A 744 41.35 -27.88 36.49
N TYR A 745 41.46 -27.21 37.64
CA TYR A 745 41.15 -27.78 38.95
C TYR A 745 40.00 -27.08 39.67
N SER A 746 39.41 -26.03 39.07
CA SER A 746 38.30 -25.30 39.68
C SER A 746 36.95 -25.79 39.14
N PRO A 747 35.98 -26.05 40.02
CA PRO A 747 34.60 -26.27 39.61
C PRO A 747 33.91 -24.94 39.29
N HIS A 748 33.10 -24.91 38.22
CA HIS A 748 32.41 -23.70 37.76
C HIS A 748 30.88 -23.78 37.88
N ASN A 749 30.39 -24.53 38.87
CA ASN A 749 28.95 -24.77 39.06
C ASN A 749 28.16 -23.53 39.53
N THR A 750 28.82 -22.52 40.08
CA THR A 750 28.20 -21.26 40.53
C THR A 750 28.24 -20.15 39.49
N ASP A 751 28.89 -20.35 38.35
CA ASP A 751 29.05 -19.30 37.35
C ASP A 751 27.69 -18.99 36.69
N PRO A 752 27.35 -17.72 36.43
CA PRO A 752 26.16 -17.34 35.66
C PRO A 752 26.31 -17.66 34.17
N GLU A 753 27.54 -17.91 33.71
CA GLU A 753 27.90 -18.07 32.31
C GLU A 753 28.62 -19.41 32.09
N LEU A 754 28.13 -20.22 31.16
CA LEU A 754 28.71 -21.47 30.70
C LEU A 754 29.54 -21.20 29.45
N ARG A 755 30.82 -21.58 29.47
CA ARG A 755 31.77 -21.26 28.41
C ARG A 755 32.27 -22.53 27.71
N VAL A 756 32.34 -22.49 26.39
CA VAL A 756 33.00 -23.53 25.56
C VAL A 756 34.36 -23.08 25.02
N SER A 757 34.70 -21.81 25.20
CA SER A 757 35.97 -21.19 24.78
C SER A 757 36.09 -19.82 25.46
N ASN A 758 37.30 -19.25 25.48
CA ASN A 758 37.55 -17.86 25.91
C ASN A 758 38.06 -16.98 24.75
N THR A 759 38.22 -15.68 24.98
CA THR A 759 38.79 -14.73 23.99
C THR A 759 40.21 -15.06 23.52
N ALA A 760 40.97 -15.83 24.31
CA ALA A 760 42.33 -16.26 23.99
C ALA A 760 42.38 -17.58 23.19
N GLY A 761 41.23 -18.19 22.88
CA GLY A 761 41.12 -19.44 22.13
C GLY A 761 41.34 -20.72 22.95
N SER A 762 41.51 -20.61 24.27
CA SER A 762 41.55 -21.77 25.18
C SER A 762 40.16 -22.39 25.29
N VAL A 763 40.08 -23.71 25.45
CA VAL A 763 38.82 -24.45 25.30
C VAL A 763 38.17 -24.78 26.64
N GLY A 764 36.84 -24.66 26.66
CA GLY A 764 35.98 -25.17 27.72
C GLY A 764 34.97 -26.19 27.18
N LYS A 765 34.30 -26.92 28.06
CA LYS A 765 33.23 -27.86 27.70
C LYS A 765 32.09 -27.74 28.68
N ILE A 766 30.86 -27.79 28.19
CA ILE A 766 29.67 -27.67 29.03
C ILE A 766 29.12 -29.07 29.30
N TYR A 767 28.79 -29.36 30.56
CA TYR A 767 28.15 -30.59 31.01
C TYR A 767 26.73 -30.28 31.47
N LEU A 768 25.74 -30.92 30.86
CA LEU A 768 24.33 -30.81 31.20
C LEU A 768 23.84 -32.16 31.72
N LYS A 769 23.32 -32.22 32.95
CA LYS A 769 22.85 -33.47 33.57
C LYS A 769 21.35 -33.39 33.84
N PHE A 770 20.60 -34.39 33.39
CA PHE A 770 19.14 -34.46 33.51
C PHE A 770 18.73 -35.72 34.29
N ASP A 771 17.82 -35.57 35.27
CA ASP A 771 17.20 -36.68 36.01
C ASP A 771 15.78 -36.97 35.47
N LEU A 772 15.59 -38.14 34.87
CA LEU A 772 14.32 -38.54 34.27
C LEU A 772 13.47 -39.46 35.16
N SER A 773 13.80 -39.62 36.45
CA SER A 773 13.15 -40.56 37.37
C SER A 773 11.66 -40.29 37.62
N ALA A 774 11.21 -39.05 37.40
CA ALA A 774 9.82 -38.63 37.61
C ALA A 774 8.89 -38.81 36.40
N LEU A 775 9.38 -39.37 35.28
CA LEU A 775 8.55 -39.58 34.10
C LEU A 775 7.46 -40.64 34.35
N PRO A 776 6.18 -40.36 34.01
CA PRO A 776 5.07 -41.28 34.28
C PRO A 776 5.02 -42.49 33.33
N GLY A 777 5.90 -42.54 32.32
CA GLY A 777 6.03 -43.65 31.39
C GLY A 777 7.19 -43.45 30.42
N PRO A 778 7.37 -44.37 29.45
CA PRO A 778 8.51 -44.33 28.54
C PRO A 778 8.47 -43.11 27.63
N LEU A 779 9.67 -42.58 27.35
CA LEU A 779 9.89 -41.47 26.44
C LEU A 779 9.77 -41.93 24.98
N PHE A 780 9.18 -41.09 24.13
CA PHE A 780 9.11 -41.32 22.68
C PHE A 780 9.75 -40.19 21.86
N ASP A 781 10.00 -39.02 22.45
CA ASP A 781 10.64 -37.88 21.77
C ASP A 781 11.48 -37.05 22.76
N ALA A 782 12.56 -36.43 22.27
CA ALA A 782 13.42 -35.57 23.08
C ALA A 782 14.03 -34.45 22.23
N ALA A 783 14.12 -33.26 22.81
CA ALA A 783 14.77 -32.11 22.21
C ALA A 783 15.53 -31.28 23.24
N LEU A 784 16.67 -30.72 22.85
CA LEU A 784 17.46 -29.81 23.66
C LEU A 784 17.23 -28.38 23.17
N LYS A 785 16.87 -27.48 24.09
CA LYS A 785 16.78 -26.04 23.82
C LYS A 785 17.81 -25.29 24.65
N LEU A 786 18.57 -24.41 24.00
CA LEU A 786 19.50 -23.50 24.63
C LEU A 786 18.95 -22.08 24.50
N GLU A 787 18.88 -21.35 25.62
CA GLU A 787 18.45 -19.95 25.61
C GLU A 787 19.65 -19.03 25.48
N PHE A 788 19.42 -17.84 24.93
CA PHE A 788 20.42 -16.79 24.81
C PHE A 788 20.21 -15.74 25.90
N ASP A 789 21.29 -15.09 26.32
CA ASP A 789 21.20 -13.86 27.11
C ASP A 789 20.74 -12.70 26.19
N PRO A 790 19.60 -12.04 26.48
CA PRO A 790 19.12 -10.91 25.71
C PRO A 790 20.11 -9.75 25.61
N ALA A 791 21.02 -9.59 26.58
CA ALA A 791 22.03 -8.53 26.56
C ALA A 791 23.14 -8.77 25.53
N THR A 792 23.35 -10.03 25.11
CA THR A 792 24.47 -10.42 24.22
C THR A 792 24.00 -11.00 22.89
N VAL A 793 22.72 -11.35 22.73
CA VAL A 793 22.17 -11.99 21.51
C VAL A 793 22.39 -11.18 20.22
N ASP A 794 22.31 -9.85 20.29
CA ASP A 794 22.51 -8.96 19.13
C ASP A 794 23.97 -8.90 18.66
N SER A 795 24.92 -9.34 19.49
CA SER A 795 26.34 -9.40 19.14
C SER A 795 26.68 -10.60 18.24
N ILE A 796 25.80 -11.60 18.15
CA ILE A 796 26.00 -12.82 17.36
C ILE A 796 25.70 -12.55 15.87
N LYS A 797 26.72 -12.09 15.14
CA LYS A 797 26.59 -11.76 13.69
C LYS A 797 26.63 -12.97 12.76
N LYS A 798 27.13 -14.13 13.21
CA LYS A 798 27.26 -15.35 12.42
C LYS A 798 26.75 -16.56 13.21
N PRO A 799 26.03 -17.51 12.58
CA PRO A 799 25.65 -18.76 13.23
C PRO A 799 26.87 -19.54 13.72
N MET A 800 26.77 -20.13 14.90
CA MET A 800 27.83 -20.95 15.50
C MET A 800 27.33 -22.36 15.80
N GLN A 801 28.23 -23.34 15.86
CA GLN A 801 27.86 -24.75 16.02
C GLN A 801 28.49 -25.38 17.27
N LEU A 802 27.70 -26.16 18.00
CA LEU A 802 28.18 -26.99 19.12
C LEU A 802 27.91 -28.47 18.82
N ASN A 803 28.91 -29.31 19.04
CA ASN A 803 28.72 -30.77 19.06
C ASN A 803 28.02 -31.17 20.36
N ILE A 804 27.07 -32.09 20.26
CA ILE A 804 26.40 -32.70 21.41
C ILE A 804 26.80 -34.15 21.51
N PHE A 805 27.35 -34.54 22.65
CA PHE A 805 27.65 -35.93 23.00
C PHE A 805 26.82 -36.36 24.22
N GLY A 806 26.44 -37.63 24.29
CA GLY A 806 25.76 -38.23 25.44
C GLY A 806 26.66 -39.25 26.12
N LEU A 807 26.84 -39.14 27.43
CA LEU A 807 27.67 -40.05 28.20
C LEU A 807 27.05 -41.46 28.26
N LYS A 808 27.83 -42.50 27.94
CA LYS A 808 27.38 -43.90 27.91
C LYS A 808 27.33 -44.48 29.32
N GLU A 809 26.19 -44.98 29.76
CA GLU A 809 26.08 -45.74 31.00
C GLU A 809 25.65 -47.17 30.71
N THR A 810 26.59 -48.12 30.73
CA THR A 810 26.29 -49.55 30.54
C THR A 810 26.16 -50.31 31.86
N GLY A 811 26.38 -49.65 33.01
CA GLY A 811 26.31 -50.22 34.35
C GLY A 811 26.61 -49.19 35.45
N LYS A 812 26.13 -49.41 36.67
CA LYS A 812 26.25 -48.45 37.80
C LYS A 812 27.69 -48.11 38.19
N ASP A 813 28.63 -49.06 38.04
CA ASP A 813 30.04 -48.91 38.44
C ASP A 813 30.98 -48.67 37.24
N MET A 814 30.44 -48.19 36.11
CA MET A 814 31.22 -47.94 34.90
C MET A 814 32.27 -46.86 35.14
N LYS A 815 33.54 -47.16 34.81
CA LYS A 815 34.64 -46.20 34.87
C LYS A 815 34.79 -45.47 33.53
N PHE A 816 34.95 -44.15 33.58
CA PHE A 816 35.06 -43.26 32.42
C PHE A 816 36.50 -42.89 32.05
N GLY A 817 37.47 -43.68 32.51
CA GLY A 817 38.90 -43.39 32.43
C GLY A 817 39.55 -43.39 33.83
N ASP A 818 40.87 -43.37 33.86
CA ASP A 818 41.62 -43.27 35.12
C ASP A 818 41.40 -41.90 35.74
N GLN A 819 41.10 -41.86 37.05
CA GLN A 819 40.84 -40.63 37.82
C GLN A 819 39.66 -39.77 37.31
N LYS A 820 38.78 -40.35 36.47
CA LYS A 820 37.54 -39.68 36.04
C LYS A 820 36.38 -39.99 36.98
N LEU A 821 35.49 -39.02 37.18
CA LEU A 821 34.26 -39.17 37.97
C LEU A 821 33.28 -40.15 37.31
N GLY A 822 32.36 -40.70 38.12
CA GLY A 822 31.27 -41.58 37.68
C GLY A 822 30.11 -40.81 37.01
N VAL A 823 28.93 -41.42 36.93
CA VAL A 823 27.72 -40.75 36.39
C VAL A 823 27.03 -39.84 37.41
N ASP A 824 27.21 -40.12 38.70
CA ASP A 824 26.59 -39.40 39.82
C ASP A 824 27.66 -38.57 40.55
N TRP A 825 28.02 -37.43 39.95
CA TRP A 825 28.94 -36.46 40.54
C TRP A 825 28.18 -35.27 41.13
N PRO A 826 28.59 -34.75 42.30
CA PRO A 826 28.13 -33.46 42.79
C PRO A 826 28.66 -32.34 41.91
N ASP A 827 27.85 -31.31 41.69
CA ASP A 827 28.18 -30.22 40.77
C ASP A 827 29.47 -29.47 41.13
N TYR A 828 29.81 -29.40 42.42
CA TYR A 828 31.01 -28.73 42.93
C TYR A 828 32.29 -29.57 42.84
N GLU A 829 32.24 -30.81 42.32
CA GLU A 829 33.43 -31.67 42.19
C GLU A 829 33.96 -31.80 40.75
N LEU A 830 33.19 -31.35 39.75
CA LEU A 830 33.55 -31.52 38.34
C LEU A 830 34.60 -30.48 37.89
N THR A 831 35.75 -30.96 37.41
CA THR A 831 36.88 -30.14 36.92
C THR A 831 37.37 -30.66 35.56
N TRP A 832 38.28 -29.95 34.90
CA TRP A 832 38.85 -30.40 33.63
C TRP A 832 39.55 -31.76 33.74
N GLU A 833 40.31 -31.97 34.81
CA GLU A 833 41.11 -33.19 35.00
C GLU A 833 40.25 -34.42 35.30
N ASN A 834 39.14 -34.29 36.01
CA ASN A 834 38.34 -35.42 36.46
C ASN A 834 37.04 -35.64 35.64
N ALA A 835 36.72 -34.76 34.68
CA ALA A 835 35.47 -34.87 33.93
C ALA A 835 35.39 -36.13 33.05
N PRO A 836 34.27 -36.87 33.10
CA PRO A 836 34.09 -38.12 32.36
C PRO A 836 34.07 -37.87 30.85
N ALA A 837 34.71 -38.77 30.08
CA ALA A 837 34.88 -38.66 28.63
C ALA A 837 35.61 -37.39 28.12
N ASN A 838 36.21 -36.59 29.01
CA ASN A 838 37.01 -35.44 28.62
C ASN A 838 38.37 -35.83 28.02
N LEU A 839 38.67 -35.37 26.80
CA LEU A 839 40.02 -35.43 26.23
C LEU A 839 40.74 -34.06 26.37
N PRO A 840 42.05 -34.03 26.65
CA PRO A 840 42.85 -32.80 26.69
C PRO A 840 43.15 -32.30 25.27
N GLN A 841 42.09 -32.01 24.53
CA GLN A 841 42.09 -31.55 23.16
C GLN A 841 40.97 -30.51 23.01
N PRO A 842 41.18 -29.50 22.14
CA PRO A 842 40.14 -28.53 21.85
C PRO A 842 38.90 -29.21 21.24
N GLY A 843 37.80 -28.46 21.20
CA GLY A 843 36.67 -28.79 20.33
C GLY A 843 37.08 -28.84 18.85
N GLY A 844 36.10 -28.94 17.96
CA GLY A 844 36.34 -29.00 16.53
C GLY A 844 35.28 -29.79 15.79
N GLN A 845 35.36 -29.83 14.46
CA GLN A 845 34.43 -30.59 13.64
C GLN A 845 34.51 -32.09 13.96
N PHE A 846 33.40 -32.68 14.42
CA PHE A 846 33.32 -34.11 14.66
C PHE A 846 33.19 -34.89 13.33
N ASN A 847 34.02 -35.90 13.13
CA ASN A 847 33.95 -36.75 11.94
C ASN A 847 33.17 -38.04 12.24
N ILE A 848 31.90 -38.05 11.84
CA ILE A 848 30.98 -39.18 12.07
C ILE A 848 31.52 -40.50 11.47
N ARG A 849 32.18 -40.45 10.30
CA ARG A 849 32.70 -41.67 9.64
C ARG A 849 33.90 -42.28 10.37
N LYS A 850 34.72 -41.45 10.99
CA LYS A 850 35.91 -41.88 11.74
C LYS A 850 35.65 -42.07 13.23
N ASN A 851 34.46 -41.69 13.70
CA ASN A 851 34.07 -41.67 15.11
C ASN A 851 35.11 -40.96 16.00
N SER A 852 35.67 -39.86 15.51
CA SER A 852 36.75 -39.10 16.17
C SER A 852 36.65 -37.60 15.87
N GLY A 853 37.25 -36.79 16.76
CA GLY A 853 37.18 -35.33 16.74
C GLY A 853 36.26 -34.77 17.84
N GLY A 854 36.05 -33.45 17.87
CA GLY A 854 35.11 -32.79 18.80
C GLY A 854 35.53 -32.74 20.27
N GLY A 855 36.74 -33.20 20.62
CA GLY A 855 37.31 -33.10 21.97
C GLY A 855 36.70 -34.04 23.02
N VAL A 856 35.91 -35.04 22.64
CA VAL A 856 35.28 -35.99 23.57
C VAL A 856 35.70 -37.43 23.23
N ASP A 857 35.94 -38.25 24.25
CA ASP A 857 36.28 -39.66 24.06
C ASP A 857 35.03 -40.47 23.67
N THR A 858 34.95 -40.87 22.40
CA THR A 858 33.82 -41.64 21.84
C THR A 858 33.75 -43.08 22.34
N LYS A 859 34.77 -43.57 23.05
CA LYS A 859 34.67 -44.82 23.82
C LYS A 859 33.60 -44.72 24.91
N TYR A 860 33.48 -43.53 25.50
CA TYR A 860 32.64 -43.27 26.67
C TYR A 860 31.45 -42.37 26.39
N ALA A 861 31.38 -41.73 25.23
CA ALA A 861 30.24 -40.92 24.81
C ALA A 861 29.77 -41.25 23.38
N ASP A 862 28.48 -41.04 23.11
CA ASP A 862 27.89 -41.12 21.77
C ASP A 862 27.68 -39.72 21.21
N PHE A 863 28.00 -39.51 19.94
CA PHE A 863 27.66 -38.27 19.26
C PHE A 863 26.17 -38.23 18.92
N LEU A 864 25.45 -37.22 19.41
CA LEU A 864 23.98 -37.10 19.29
C LEU A 864 23.54 -36.08 18.22
N GLY A 865 24.43 -35.17 17.83
CA GLY A 865 24.19 -34.19 16.77
C GLY A 865 24.93 -32.88 16.94
N ILE A 866 24.56 -31.89 16.13
CA ILE A 866 25.11 -30.53 16.16
C ILE A 866 23.94 -29.56 16.37
N ILE A 867 24.04 -28.69 17.37
CA ILE A 867 23.11 -27.58 17.55
C ILE A 867 23.71 -26.30 16.97
N THR A 868 22.90 -25.54 16.23
CA THR A 868 23.33 -24.26 15.66
C THR A 868 22.74 -23.13 16.49
N LEU A 869 23.62 -22.28 17.01
CA LEU A 869 23.27 -21.05 17.70
C LEU A 869 23.01 -19.95 16.66
N ASN A 870 21.75 -19.75 16.31
CA ASN A 870 21.32 -18.71 15.36
C ASN A 870 20.12 -17.94 15.91
N PRO A 871 20.29 -16.68 16.31
CA PRO A 871 19.17 -15.83 16.78
C PRO A 871 18.08 -15.63 15.74
N LYS A 872 18.38 -15.83 14.45
CA LYS A 872 17.42 -15.67 13.34
C LYS A 872 16.71 -16.96 12.94
N ALA A 873 17.02 -18.10 13.56
CA ALA A 873 16.30 -19.34 13.29
C ALA A 873 14.91 -19.31 13.95
N PRO A 874 13.85 -19.88 13.33
CA PRO A 874 12.47 -19.81 13.83
C PRO A 874 12.29 -20.26 15.29
N LEU A 875 13.08 -21.24 15.72
CA LEU A 875 13.05 -21.80 17.09
C LEU A 875 14.31 -21.48 17.91
N GLY A 876 15.23 -20.66 17.38
CA GLY A 876 16.54 -20.40 18.01
C GLY A 876 17.46 -21.62 18.06
N ALA A 877 18.24 -21.75 19.13
CA ALA A 877 19.13 -22.89 19.38
C ALA A 877 18.33 -24.10 19.89
N PHE A 878 17.84 -24.88 18.93
CA PHE A 878 17.00 -26.06 19.17
C PHE A 878 17.56 -27.29 18.45
N LEU A 879 17.76 -28.39 19.17
CA LEU A 879 18.20 -29.67 18.62
C LEU A 879 17.18 -30.78 18.89
N ARG A 880 16.75 -31.44 17.83
CA ARG A 880 15.91 -32.64 17.89
C ARG A 880 16.36 -33.62 16.80
N THR A 881 16.96 -34.74 17.20
CA THR A 881 17.45 -35.77 16.26
C THR A 881 17.01 -37.16 16.73
N PRO A 882 16.83 -38.12 15.83
CA PRO A 882 16.57 -39.50 16.22
C PRO A 882 17.62 -40.06 17.19
N THR A 883 18.90 -39.72 16.99
CA THR A 883 20.00 -40.17 17.87
C THR A 883 19.87 -39.60 19.28
N LEU A 884 19.49 -38.33 19.43
CA LEU A 884 19.22 -37.71 20.73
C LEU A 884 18.04 -38.41 21.42
N THR A 885 16.94 -38.64 20.69
CA THR A 885 15.77 -39.35 21.22
C THR A 885 16.15 -40.76 21.67
N GLU A 886 16.83 -41.54 20.83
CA GLU A 886 17.25 -42.90 21.16
C GLU A 886 18.20 -42.95 22.36
N PHE A 887 19.06 -41.94 22.54
CA PHE A 887 19.90 -41.84 23.74
C PHE A 887 19.03 -41.76 25.01
N PHE A 888 18.02 -40.90 25.03
CA PHE A 888 17.12 -40.78 26.18
C PHE A 888 16.10 -41.92 26.34
N LYS A 889 15.86 -42.74 25.30
CA LYS A 889 15.05 -43.97 25.41
C LYS A 889 15.81 -45.13 26.08
N ARG A 890 17.15 -45.08 26.15
CA ARG A 890 17.96 -46.16 26.73
C ARG A 890 17.73 -46.27 28.23
N LYS A 891 17.79 -47.48 28.77
CA LYS A 891 17.71 -47.71 30.21
C LYS A 891 19.06 -47.42 30.87
N HIS A 892 19.19 -46.24 31.47
CA HIS A 892 20.32 -45.88 32.32
C HIS A 892 20.06 -46.36 33.77
N PRO A 893 20.90 -47.23 34.36
CA PRO A 893 20.71 -47.73 35.73
C PRO A 893 20.63 -46.64 36.82
N SER A 894 21.26 -45.49 36.60
CA SER A 894 21.22 -44.32 37.49
C SER A 894 19.96 -43.44 37.32
N ASN A 895 19.28 -43.53 36.17
CA ASN A 895 18.30 -42.55 35.67
C ASN A 895 18.84 -41.13 35.43
N LEU A 896 20.17 -40.94 35.47
CA LEU A 896 20.85 -39.70 35.16
C LEU A 896 21.41 -39.73 33.73
N TYR A 897 21.19 -38.64 33.00
CA TYR A 897 21.59 -38.51 31.60
C TYR A 897 22.45 -37.26 31.43
N THR A 898 23.70 -37.45 31.02
CA THR A 898 24.67 -36.36 30.88
C THR A 898 24.96 -36.08 29.41
N LEU A 899 24.77 -34.83 28.99
CA LEU A 899 25.19 -34.29 27.71
C LEU A 899 26.48 -33.47 27.86
N ILE A 900 27.37 -33.61 26.89
CA ILE A 900 28.64 -32.88 26.79
C ILE A 900 28.60 -32.02 25.53
N LEU A 901 28.77 -30.72 25.70
CA LEU A 901 28.70 -29.70 24.65
C LEU A 901 30.11 -29.18 24.39
N THR A 902 30.55 -29.25 23.13
CA THR A 902 31.85 -28.72 22.71
C THR A 902 31.70 -27.82 21.48
N ALA A 903 32.52 -26.78 21.39
CA ALA A 903 32.48 -25.88 20.24
C ALA A 903 33.02 -26.55 18.97
N VAL A 904 32.38 -26.29 17.83
CA VAL A 904 32.92 -26.67 16.50
C VAL A 904 34.01 -25.68 16.05
N ASP A 905 33.85 -24.40 16.39
CA ASP A 905 34.78 -23.31 16.07
C ASP A 905 35.36 -22.68 17.35
N THR A 906 36.51 -22.01 17.27
CA THR A 906 37.26 -21.49 18.42
C THR A 906 36.82 -20.10 18.91
N ASN A 907 35.70 -19.56 18.41
CA ASN A 907 35.18 -18.27 18.87
C ASN A 907 34.53 -18.43 20.25
N GLU A 908 34.63 -17.41 21.10
CA GLU A 908 34.00 -17.40 22.43
C GLU A 908 32.47 -17.53 22.30
N VAL A 909 31.91 -18.53 22.99
CA VAL A 909 30.47 -18.69 23.17
C VAL A 909 30.18 -18.78 24.65
N VAL A 910 29.26 -17.93 25.07
CA VAL A 910 28.70 -17.92 26.41
C VAL A 910 27.24 -18.31 26.32
N LEU A 911 26.85 -19.29 27.14
CA LEU A 911 25.45 -19.64 27.37
C LEU A 911 25.11 -19.32 28.82
N PRO A 912 23.94 -18.75 29.12
CA PRO A 912 23.53 -18.54 30.50
C PRO A 912 23.35 -19.88 31.23
N SER A 913 23.81 -19.95 32.48
CA SER A 913 23.54 -21.06 33.39
C SER A 913 22.23 -20.82 34.16
N HIS A 914 21.87 -21.76 35.03
CA HIS A 914 20.76 -21.56 35.97
C HIS A 914 21.02 -20.41 36.96
N ASN A 915 22.29 -20.07 37.25
CA ASN A 915 22.67 -18.97 38.15
C ASN A 915 22.44 -17.57 37.54
N ALA A 916 22.32 -17.46 36.21
CA ALA A 916 21.86 -16.23 35.54
C ALA A 916 20.34 -16.02 35.69
N GLY A 917 19.64 -16.99 36.28
CA GLY A 917 18.20 -17.00 36.48
C GLY A 917 17.57 -18.23 35.83
N LYS A 918 16.63 -18.86 36.52
CA LYS A 918 16.04 -20.14 36.09
C LYS A 918 15.54 -20.08 34.64
N ASN A 919 15.03 -18.94 34.16
CA ASN A 919 14.52 -18.76 32.79
C ASN A 919 15.52 -18.94 31.65
N PHE A 920 16.82 -18.87 31.93
CA PHE A 920 17.86 -18.92 30.92
C PHE A 920 18.61 -20.27 30.88
N ALA A 921 18.31 -21.18 31.80
CA ALA A 921 18.99 -22.47 31.86
C ALA A 921 18.69 -23.36 30.62
N PRO A 922 19.71 -24.10 30.10
CA PRO A 922 19.51 -25.16 29.12
C PRO A 922 18.38 -26.10 29.55
N SER A 923 17.46 -26.39 28.64
CA SER A 923 16.25 -27.15 28.95
C SER A 923 16.14 -28.40 28.06
N LEU A 924 15.86 -29.54 28.69
CA LEU A 924 15.50 -30.77 27.99
C LEU A 924 13.97 -30.85 27.90
N MET A 925 13.48 -30.95 26.67
CA MET A 925 12.07 -31.07 26.37
C MET A 925 11.81 -32.51 25.95
N VAL A 926 10.84 -33.19 26.55
CA VAL A 926 10.55 -34.59 26.21
C VAL A 926 9.08 -34.82 25.91
N GLY A 927 8.81 -35.84 25.11
CA GLY A 927 7.51 -36.45 24.92
C GLY A 927 7.52 -37.86 25.51
N TYR A 928 6.53 -38.18 26.33
CA TYR A 928 6.41 -39.47 27.02
C TYR A 928 4.98 -39.99 26.96
N PHE A 929 4.83 -41.30 27.11
CA PHE A 929 3.53 -41.94 27.23
C PHE A 929 3.01 -41.82 28.66
N ASP A 930 1.89 -41.14 28.86
CA ASP A 930 1.23 -41.05 30.17
C ASP A 930 0.26 -42.22 30.34
N ASN A 931 0.55 -43.15 31.26
CA ASN A 931 -0.30 -44.30 31.53
C ASN A 931 -1.58 -43.98 32.31
N THR A 932 -1.80 -42.72 32.68
CA THR A 932 -3.00 -42.29 33.39
C THR A 932 -3.96 -41.50 32.51
N LYS A 933 -3.52 -41.11 31.30
CA LYS A 933 -4.26 -40.22 30.40
C LYS A 933 -4.20 -40.70 28.96
N SER A 934 -5.14 -40.22 28.16
CA SER A 934 -5.19 -40.41 26.72
C SER A 934 -4.75 -39.14 25.98
N VAL A 935 -4.49 -39.23 24.67
CA VAL A 935 -4.07 -38.07 23.86
C VAL A 935 -5.09 -36.93 23.83
N GLY A 936 -6.36 -37.21 24.10
CA GLY A 936 -7.48 -36.28 24.20
C GLY A 936 -7.67 -35.70 25.60
N GLY A 937 -6.86 -36.14 26.58
CA GLY A 937 -6.83 -35.66 27.97
C GLY A 937 -7.72 -36.44 28.94
N ASP A 938 -8.47 -37.44 28.47
CA ASP A 938 -9.35 -38.25 29.30
C ASP A 938 -8.54 -39.25 30.15
N ALA A 939 -8.97 -39.48 31.38
CA ALA A 939 -8.34 -40.47 32.26
C ALA A 939 -8.50 -41.89 31.67
N MET A 940 -7.39 -42.61 31.54
CA MET A 940 -7.38 -44.02 31.12
C MET A 940 -6.61 -44.84 32.15
N ASP A 941 -7.28 -45.83 32.74
CA ASP A 941 -6.66 -46.74 33.71
C ASP A 941 -5.60 -47.61 33.02
N GLY A 942 -4.34 -47.37 33.33
CA GLY A 942 -3.20 -48.06 32.71
C GLY A 942 -2.91 -47.68 31.25
N GLY A 943 -3.55 -46.65 30.70
CA GLY A 943 -3.27 -46.13 29.35
C GLY A 943 -3.88 -46.95 28.21
N TYR A 944 -4.79 -47.88 28.49
CA TYR A 944 -5.53 -48.66 27.49
C TYR A 944 -6.91 -49.08 28.00
N THR A 945 -7.79 -49.53 27.11
CA THR A 945 -9.02 -50.26 27.47
C THR A 945 -9.08 -51.56 26.67
N LEU A 946 -9.42 -52.67 27.34
CA LEU A 946 -9.45 -54.01 26.78
C LEU A 946 -10.75 -54.72 27.16
N THR A 947 -11.54 -55.18 26.18
CA THR A 947 -12.76 -55.96 26.47
C THR A 947 -12.45 -57.42 26.75
N LYS A 948 -13.42 -58.17 27.30
CA LYS A 948 -13.32 -59.64 27.41
C LYS A 948 -13.23 -60.29 26.02
N VAL A 949 -12.44 -61.36 25.90
CA VAL A 949 -12.47 -62.25 24.73
C VAL A 949 -13.85 -62.90 24.60
N VAL A 950 -14.50 -62.65 23.47
CA VAL A 950 -15.74 -63.30 23.06
C VAL A 950 -15.39 -64.46 22.12
N VAL A 951 -15.93 -65.64 22.39
CA VAL A 951 -15.68 -66.86 21.61
C VAL A 951 -16.98 -67.30 20.95
N ASP A 952 -16.98 -67.44 19.62
CA ASP A 952 -18.08 -68.06 18.90
C ASP A 952 -18.02 -69.58 19.10
N ILE A 953 -19.04 -70.16 19.73
CA ILE A 953 -19.06 -71.57 20.12
C ILE A 953 -19.17 -72.56 18.96
N TYR A 954 -19.53 -72.11 17.75
CA TYR A 954 -19.67 -72.99 16.58
C TYR A 954 -18.45 -72.93 15.67
N THR A 955 -17.88 -71.74 15.49
CA THR A 955 -16.76 -71.49 14.57
C THR A 955 -15.41 -71.45 15.28
N LEU A 956 -15.40 -71.26 16.61
CA LEU A 956 -14.23 -70.98 17.44
C LEU A 956 -13.44 -69.75 16.95
N GLU A 957 -14.15 -68.78 16.36
CA GLU A 957 -13.61 -67.44 16.12
C GLU A 957 -13.68 -66.64 17.43
N CYS A 958 -12.53 -66.12 17.86
CA CYS A 958 -12.39 -65.30 19.04
C CYS A 958 -12.25 -63.83 18.63
N SER A 959 -12.86 -62.92 19.39
CA SER A 959 -12.71 -61.49 19.18
C SER A 959 -12.66 -60.69 20.48
N PHE A 960 -11.96 -59.56 20.46
CA PHE A 960 -11.95 -58.57 21.53
C PHE A 960 -11.64 -57.18 20.96
N ASP A 961 -11.97 -56.14 21.71
CA ASP A 961 -11.67 -54.76 21.35
C ASP A 961 -10.55 -54.21 22.24
N LEU A 962 -9.61 -53.50 21.61
CA LEU A 962 -8.51 -52.80 22.26
C LEU A 962 -8.50 -51.33 21.83
N THR A 963 -8.38 -50.43 22.79
CA THR A 963 -8.11 -49.00 22.56
C THR A 963 -6.87 -48.62 23.36
N VAL A 964 -5.89 -47.98 22.74
CA VAL A 964 -4.70 -47.45 23.44
C VAL A 964 -4.84 -45.95 23.63
N GLY A 965 -4.34 -45.40 24.74
CA GLY A 965 -4.42 -43.97 25.04
C GLY A 965 -3.53 -43.11 24.15
N TYR A 966 -2.39 -43.64 23.71
CA TYR A 966 -1.44 -43.00 22.81
C TYR A 966 -1.09 -43.90 21.62
N PRO A 967 -0.83 -43.33 20.43
CA PRO A 967 -0.33 -44.10 19.29
C PRO A 967 0.99 -44.78 19.64
N GLN A 968 1.04 -46.11 19.52
CA GLN A 968 2.20 -46.91 19.89
C GLN A 968 2.16 -48.28 19.24
N PHE A 969 3.32 -48.93 19.15
CA PHE A 969 3.42 -50.32 18.71
C PHE A 969 2.83 -51.26 19.76
N VAL A 970 1.97 -52.19 19.32
CA VAL A 970 1.37 -53.19 20.21
C VAL A 970 1.58 -54.60 19.65
N GLN A 971 2.06 -55.47 20.53
CA GLN A 971 2.20 -56.90 20.28
C GLN A 971 1.17 -57.69 21.09
N ILE A 972 0.47 -58.60 20.43
CA ILE A 972 -0.63 -59.39 20.99
C ILE A 972 -0.35 -60.86 20.78
N GLU A 973 -0.32 -61.61 21.87
CA GLU A 973 0.01 -63.02 21.88
C GLU A 973 -1.02 -63.83 22.67
N ILE A 974 -1.27 -65.06 22.23
CA ILE A 974 -1.99 -66.05 23.02
C ILE A 974 -0.99 -67.06 23.58
N LEU A 975 -1.02 -67.23 24.89
CA LEU A 975 -0.21 -68.20 25.63
C LEU A 975 -1.11 -69.32 26.17
N ASN A 976 -0.61 -70.53 26.29
CA ASN A 976 -1.29 -71.61 27.01
C ASN A 976 -1.04 -71.51 28.53
N GLU A 977 -1.63 -72.41 29.32
CA GLU A 977 -1.51 -72.42 30.78
C GLU A 977 -0.07 -72.57 31.32
N PHE A 978 0.86 -73.06 30.51
CA PHE A 978 2.28 -73.21 30.85
C PHE A 978 3.13 -72.01 30.37
N GLY A 979 2.49 -70.94 29.87
CA GLY A 979 3.17 -69.76 29.33
C GLY A 979 3.81 -69.95 27.95
N LYS A 980 3.57 -71.08 27.28
CA LYS A 980 4.05 -71.32 25.91
C LYS A 980 3.17 -70.57 24.92
N ARG A 981 3.80 -69.78 24.04
CA ARG A 981 3.13 -69.02 22.97
C ARG A 981 2.50 -69.95 21.93
N MET A 982 1.20 -69.78 21.74
CA MET A 982 0.38 -70.50 20.77
C MET A 982 0.25 -69.73 19.45
N LEU A 983 0.05 -68.42 19.53
CA LEU A 983 -0.20 -67.57 18.37
C LEU A 983 0.20 -66.11 18.66
N THR A 984 0.80 -65.44 17.68
CA THR A 984 0.89 -63.97 17.65
C THR A 984 -0.29 -63.47 16.83
N VAL A 985 -1.22 -62.77 17.47
CA VAL A 985 -2.46 -62.29 16.86
C VAL A 985 -2.22 -61.02 16.06
N ALA A 986 -1.41 -60.12 16.58
CA ALA A 986 -1.03 -58.87 15.93
C ALA A 986 0.32 -58.37 16.46
N ALA A 987 1.09 -57.73 15.60
CA ALA A 987 2.29 -56.97 15.94
C ALA A 987 2.34 -55.76 14.99
N ARG A 988 1.73 -54.64 15.42
CA ARG A 988 1.55 -53.45 14.58
C ARG A 988 1.37 -52.20 15.42
N GLU A 989 1.58 -51.05 14.80
CA GLU A 989 1.18 -49.75 15.33
C GLU A 989 -0.35 -49.67 15.47
N LEU A 990 -0.82 -49.13 16.60
CA LEU A 990 -2.21 -48.78 16.82
C LEU A 990 -2.34 -47.27 16.99
N ASP A 991 -3.38 -46.69 16.38
CA ASP A 991 -3.75 -45.28 16.60
C ASP A 991 -4.24 -45.10 18.05
N GLY A 992 -3.92 -43.94 18.65
CA GLY A 992 -4.46 -43.54 19.95
C GLY A 992 -5.97 -43.29 19.90
N GLU A 993 -6.67 -43.58 21.00
CA GLU A 993 -8.11 -43.37 21.23
C GLU A 993 -9.06 -44.02 20.20
N LYS A 994 -8.54 -44.91 19.37
CA LYS A 994 -9.32 -45.59 18.35
C LYS A 994 -9.59 -47.04 18.75
N LYS A 995 -10.88 -47.34 18.93
CA LYS A 995 -11.34 -48.70 19.21
C LYS A 995 -10.98 -49.63 18.04
N THR A 996 -10.15 -50.63 18.31
CA THR A 996 -9.69 -51.61 17.32
C THR A 996 -10.21 -53.01 17.68
N THR A 997 -11.07 -53.58 16.83
CA THR A 997 -11.54 -54.96 16.98
C THR A 997 -10.51 -55.93 16.40
N ILE A 998 -10.14 -56.93 17.20
CA ILE A 998 -9.09 -57.91 16.87
C ILE A 998 -9.71 -59.30 16.91
N LYS A 999 -9.45 -60.08 15.86
CA LYS A 999 -10.02 -61.41 15.66
C LYS A 999 -8.93 -62.45 15.44
N PHE A 1000 -9.14 -63.65 15.96
CA PHE A 1000 -8.29 -64.81 15.67
C PHE A 1000 -9.10 -66.10 15.71
N LYS A 1001 -8.61 -67.14 15.02
CA LYS A 1001 -9.27 -68.45 15.00
C LYS A 1001 -8.59 -69.38 15.99
N ALA A 1002 -9.37 -69.99 16.86
CA ALA A 1002 -8.88 -70.91 17.88
C ALA A 1002 -9.22 -72.38 17.61
N LYS A 1003 -9.73 -72.72 16.41
CA LYS A 1003 -10.14 -74.09 16.05
C LYS A 1003 -9.06 -75.16 16.19
N ALA A 1004 -7.78 -74.79 16.08
CA ALA A 1004 -6.66 -75.72 16.23
C ALA A 1004 -6.15 -75.81 17.69
N PHE A 1005 -6.73 -75.05 18.61
CA PHE A 1005 -6.26 -75.00 19.99
C PHE A 1005 -6.94 -76.15 20.77
N PRO A 1006 -6.20 -76.95 21.55
CA PRO A 1006 -6.79 -77.94 22.44
C PRO A 1006 -7.76 -77.32 23.44
N THR A 1007 -8.73 -78.09 23.93
CA THR A 1007 -9.54 -77.69 25.08
C THR A 1007 -8.64 -77.35 26.27
N GLY A 1008 -8.76 -76.14 26.84
CA GLY A 1008 -7.85 -75.68 27.90
C GLY A 1008 -7.95 -74.20 28.25
N LYS A 1009 -7.07 -73.77 29.18
CA LYS A 1009 -6.92 -72.38 29.63
C LYS A 1009 -5.89 -71.64 28.79
N TYR A 1010 -6.23 -70.43 28.38
CA TYR A 1010 -5.37 -69.56 27.58
C TYR A 1010 -5.28 -68.16 28.19
N VAL A 1011 -4.17 -67.47 27.89
CA VAL A 1011 -3.92 -66.09 28.30
C VAL A 1011 -3.73 -65.25 27.05
N LEU A 1012 -4.58 -64.24 26.87
CA LEU A 1012 -4.34 -63.13 25.97
C LEU A 1012 -3.34 -62.19 26.65
N LYS A 1013 -2.15 -62.04 26.07
CA LYS A 1013 -1.12 -61.10 26.51
C LYS A 1013 -1.00 -59.97 25.49
N VAL A 1014 -1.21 -58.74 25.94
CA VAL A 1014 -1.09 -57.52 25.13
C VAL A 1014 0.06 -56.69 25.72
N VAL A 1015 1.07 -56.41 24.91
CA VAL A 1015 2.24 -55.62 25.32
C VAL A 1015 2.33 -54.40 24.41
N GLY A 1016 2.17 -53.22 24.99
CA GLY A 1016 2.47 -51.93 24.36
C GLY A 1016 3.81 -51.39 24.84
N GLU A 1017 4.22 -50.22 24.34
CA GLU A 1017 5.43 -49.54 24.81
C GLU A 1017 5.28 -49.11 26.27
N ALA A 1018 4.11 -48.61 26.66
CA ALA A 1018 3.88 -48.05 27.98
C ALA A 1018 3.13 -48.97 28.95
N PHE A 1019 2.49 -50.04 28.46
CA PHE A 1019 1.64 -50.92 29.27
C PHE A 1019 1.80 -52.40 28.93
N SER A 1020 1.41 -53.26 29.87
CA SER A 1020 1.24 -54.70 29.65
C SER A 1020 -0.06 -55.18 30.29
N ALA A 1021 -0.84 -55.95 29.55
CA ALA A 1021 -2.14 -56.47 29.98
C ALA A 1021 -2.22 -57.98 29.76
N GLU A 1022 -2.81 -58.71 30.72
CA GLU A 1022 -3.07 -60.14 30.60
C GLU A 1022 -4.54 -60.45 30.92
N GLN A 1023 -5.17 -61.25 30.09
CA GLN A 1023 -6.54 -61.71 30.28
C GLN A 1023 -6.66 -63.21 30.04
N LYS A 1024 -7.23 -63.92 31.02
CA LYS A 1024 -7.45 -65.37 30.93
C LYS A 1024 -8.79 -65.66 30.25
N PHE A 1025 -8.82 -66.65 29.36
CA PHE A 1025 -10.03 -67.17 28.73
C PHE A 1025 -9.93 -68.68 28.49
N TYR A 1026 -11.05 -69.32 28.16
CA TYR A 1026 -11.18 -70.77 28.03
C TYR A 1026 -11.65 -71.12 26.63
N ILE A 1027 -11.10 -72.20 26.08
CA ILE A 1027 -11.58 -72.80 24.84
C ILE A 1027 -12.04 -74.22 25.15
N LEU A 1028 -13.25 -74.55 24.71
CA LEU A 1028 -13.83 -75.88 24.73
C LEU A 1028 -14.00 -76.31 23.27
N ASN A 1029 -12.96 -76.95 22.71
CA ASN A 1029 -12.89 -77.46 21.34
C ASN A 1029 -13.22 -78.95 21.30
#